data_AF-A0A4Y1WV05-F1
#
_entry.id   AF-A0A4Y1WV05-F1
#
_cell.length_a   1.000
_cell.length_b   1.000
_cell.length_c   1.000
_cell.angle_alpha   90.00
_cell.angle_beta   90.00
_cell.angle_gamma   90.00
#
_symmetry.space_group_name_H-M   'P 1'
#
loop_
_entity.id
_entity.type
_entity.pdbx_description
1 polymer ?
#
loop_
_entity_poly.entity_id
_entity_poly.type
_entity_poly.pdbx_seq_one_letter_code
_entity_poly.pdbx_strand_id
1 'polypeptide(L)'
;MKRFVQFLGAATLLLSFTQCSEDATTDSAPSVQGSVKLTASINETRTELSGNDVLWKSNDRLGLFCGTKFVNAPFTTAAGGTTSADFTGDPTDPSGSEAEVFYAYYPYSAHAVLEGSVVSGLSIPAVQTFATKSFATELCPMATSGADYSRLAFRTIGTVLKFQVTGQKNVTKIELTGNDGEALAGDYTIDFVGETPEMKFSGTETTLTLTCSEPVALNDASATEFYFVLPAGIEFTKGITVKVYTDDNAEPMVKEYASPLTTRPNKLVTVKAFTYSVPVTSIEEANEALSKGTSGVTITSTTDLTAPSTLEIPNAFGHGTSTSVEIEQPVSTDLTISEKTTSDKELPETLSVEMETTASLIVDTPNLTVSLEGTYTTVEATTAENTLIVAKNTVIETLTVKKGNVKIYGTVGEIVNEGTGKIIRCIDAQDEVERTLADTRCDHILIEKPAGTLDFGGGTTTKQVCVEASVTIANLIVSPEKEHPVMVSGDNVKLTLDGVKLVCNAAKTYAVNCLDGANPDVTLSNSEIIALGTDCRAVSVVNTRATSDTSYITFDNTQARTSQTAIGNREYTADEIKYFTSRVADGNYYPRGISVGSTGGKVNIALRNNSCIEGFFYGINIAGITEPVDVAIDDSRLDGRAALNVHGQKCIFRVNRSTLVGRNYFGGPTEDFATVVLDRAVATSHSNTVTVADSEIYSYNKPQTATNHQYSIDIRSLHNTVELKGSTRLIEVGSTEYPARLNFMVCYDNSTDNVINVDPGVTVSGKEGAKVLPATVWDGSSVYAPAADADGDYPIYEAAELKWIADQINSGNYLYLEAKGRYAQVYLMNDIDLNNKPWTPMGCQNHSYTLSGVDKCAFYGEFHGTGHTVSNLNVDIVADAKGFIGKTLGKEASIKELTLKNVAIPLNDDAEIQGKWVGALVGCMGGDTNVSDCHVENVTIHAPGMYRIGGLVGVWTNTSRQNATATVENCSVKDATLTAGYAIGGFMGTIQPQKPAAGYNTIRNCSVENISITHKDQYCWGDDPNYAAYYPETGHYCYSSAPFAGDVNNVNLEKCTVGGSCTIADADGHNTYMSATWTKLPYMGEVGGNACIDGVKVSADPTPAEGYFTK
;
A
#
# COMPACT_ATOMS: atom_id res chain seq x y z
N MET A 1 37.49 3.63 23.43
CA MET A 1 37.77 5.09 23.56
C MET A 1 36.38 5.75 23.63
N LYS A 2 35.97 6.49 24.67
CA LYS A 2 36.26 7.93 24.95
C LYS A 2 36.17 8.76 23.66
N ARG A 3 35.26 9.74 23.47
CA ARG A 3 34.49 10.65 24.39
C ARG A 3 32.99 10.70 23.99
N PHE A 4 31.99 10.95 24.87
CA PHE A 4 31.63 12.19 25.62
C PHE A 4 31.26 13.38 24.68
N VAL A 5 30.23 14.22 24.94
CA VAL A 5 29.44 14.48 26.19
C VAL A 5 28.00 13.88 26.10
N GLN A 6 26.82 14.41 26.52
CA GLN A 6 26.29 15.69 27.08
C GLN A 6 25.21 15.41 28.18
N PHE A 7 24.56 16.46 28.71
CA PHE A 7 23.61 16.50 29.86
C PHE A 7 22.12 16.51 29.40
N LEU A 8 21.08 16.06 30.14
CA LEU A 8 20.76 15.85 31.58
C LEU A 8 20.12 17.04 32.33
N GLY A 9 19.01 16.80 33.04
CA GLY A 9 18.46 17.75 34.03
C GLY A 9 17.44 17.19 35.05
N ALA A 10 17.91 16.94 36.29
CA ALA A 10 17.23 17.12 37.60
C ALA A 10 15.97 16.28 37.96
N ALA A 11 15.62 16.00 39.22
CA ALA A 11 16.20 16.31 40.55
C ALA A 11 15.96 15.10 41.50
N THR A 12 16.98 14.47 42.10
CA THR A 12 17.60 14.78 43.41
C THR A 12 17.10 13.88 44.55
N LEU A 13 18.04 13.16 45.18
CA LEU A 13 17.84 12.24 46.31
C LEU A 13 18.02 12.97 47.66
N LEU A 14 17.42 12.47 48.74
CA LEU A 14 17.75 12.90 50.11
C LEU A 14 17.71 11.72 51.11
N LEU A 15 18.88 11.12 51.34
CA LEU A 15 19.16 10.22 52.46
C LEU A 15 19.93 10.98 53.54
N SER A 16 19.62 10.74 54.81
CA SER A 16 20.34 11.29 55.96
C SER A 16 21.14 10.19 56.67
N PHE A 17 22.46 10.38 56.76
CA PHE A 17 23.38 9.55 57.55
C PHE A 17 24.00 10.38 58.70
N THR A 18 24.27 9.74 59.83
CA THR A 18 24.94 10.36 60.99
C THR A 18 26.20 9.60 61.41
N GLN A 19 27.30 9.92 60.71
CA GLN A 19 28.64 10.29 61.22
C GLN A 19 29.38 9.47 62.31
N CYS A 20 30.72 9.47 62.18
CA CYS A 20 31.79 9.04 63.11
C CYS A 20 32.12 7.54 63.18
N SER A 21 33.40 7.12 63.17
CA SER A 21 34.65 7.77 62.74
C SER A 21 35.74 6.72 62.48
N GLU A 22 36.85 7.10 61.82
CA GLU A 22 38.13 6.39 61.94
C GLU A 22 38.63 6.46 63.41
N ASP A 23 39.51 5.60 63.93
CA ASP A 23 40.78 5.13 63.33
C ASP A 23 41.35 3.86 64.03
N ALA A 24 42.31 3.21 63.35
CA ALA A 24 43.39 2.33 63.84
C ALA A 24 43.16 0.86 64.32
N THR A 25 44.15 0.04 63.94
CA THR A 25 44.59 -1.29 64.46
C THR A 25 43.76 -2.56 64.22
N THR A 26 44.24 -3.35 63.25
CA THR A 26 44.44 -4.82 63.30
C THR A 26 43.57 -5.68 64.21
N ASP A 27 42.62 -6.40 63.62
CA ASP A 27 42.67 -7.87 63.65
C ASP A 27 41.92 -8.49 62.44
N SER A 28 42.23 -9.74 62.08
CA SER A 28 41.62 -10.40 60.92
C SER A 28 40.37 -11.20 61.28
N ALA A 29 39.19 -10.71 60.87
CA ALA A 29 37.91 -11.42 60.97
C ALA A 29 37.24 -11.59 59.59
N PRO A 30 36.42 -12.64 59.35
CA PRO A 30 35.88 -12.93 58.02
C PRO A 30 34.80 -11.94 57.55
N SER A 31 34.67 -11.79 56.24
CA SER A 31 33.61 -11.02 55.60
C SER A 31 32.24 -11.67 55.78
N VAL A 32 31.25 -10.88 56.22
CA VAL A 32 29.83 -11.26 56.08
C VAL A 32 29.49 -11.28 54.59
N GLN A 33 29.29 -12.47 54.03
CA GLN A 33 28.97 -12.66 52.62
C GLN A 33 27.44 -12.55 52.43
N GLY A 34 27.01 -11.62 51.57
CA GLY A 34 25.60 -11.26 51.41
C GLY A 34 24.76 -12.25 50.61
N SER A 35 23.48 -11.90 50.45
CA SER A 35 22.45 -12.75 49.86
C SER A 35 22.81 -13.27 48.47
N VAL A 36 22.47 -14.55 48.27
CA VAL A 36 22.73 -15.28 47.03
C VAL A 36 21.59 -15.02 46.06
N LYS A 37 21.94 -14.80 44.80
CA LYS A 37 21.00 -14.63 43.70
C LYS A 37 21.01 -15.87 42.82
N LEU A 38 19.82 -16.34 42.44
CA LEU A 38 19.64 -17.31 41.36
C LEU A 38 18.55 -16.81 40.39
N THR A 39 18.60 -17.28 39.14
CA THR A 39 17.55 -17.03 38.16
C THR A 39 16.77 -18.33 37.95
N ALA A 40 15.46 -18.30 38.15
CA ALA A 40 14.58 -19.44 37.95
C ALA A 40 13.75 -19.24 36.68
N SER A 41 14.00 -20.04 35.64
CA SER A 41 13.16 -20.14 34.44
C SER A 41 12.18 -21.30 34.56
N ILE A 42 10.98 -21.13 34.01
CA ILE A 42 9.99 -22.20 33.91
C ILE A 42 10.13 -22.84 32.52
N ASN A 43 10.80 -23.99 32.49
CA ASN A 43 10.97 -24.78 31.27
C ASN A 43 9.73 -25.67 31.11
N GLU A 44 8.80 -25.22 30.26
CA GLU A 44 7.51 -25.87 29.98
C GLU A 44 6.57 -25.89 31.21
N THR A 45 5.73 -24.84 31.29
CA THR A 45 4.36 -24.82 31.85
C THR A 45 4.05 -25.31 33.30
N ARG A 46 3.92 -24.39 34.28
CA ARG A 46 2.63 -23.77 34.74
C ARG A 46 2.44 -23.30 36.24
N THR A 47 2.75 -22.04 36.59
CA THR A 47 2.31 -21.22 37.77
C THR A 47 1.88 -19.78 37.36
N GLU A 48 0.68 -19.26 37.72
CA GLU A 48 0.03 -18.01 37.19
C GLU A 48 -0.19 -17.94 35.65
N LEU A 49 -1.44 -18.02 35.20
CA LEU A 49 -1.80 -18.03 33.78
C LEU A 49 -1.89 -16.64 33.15
N SER A 50 -1.23 -16.47 32.01
CA SER A 50 -1.53 -15.42 31.02
C SER A 50 -1.77 -16.08 29.66
N GLY A 51 -3.03 -16.17 29.26
CA GLY A 51 -3.44 -17.01 28.12
C GLY A 51 -3.18 -18.49 28.41
N ASN A 52 -2.11 -19.04 27.85
CA ASN A 52 -1.61 -20.39 28.13
C ASN A 52 -0.25 -20.41 28.83
N ASP A 53 0.46 -19.28 28.84
CA ASP A 53 1.80 -19.18 29.42
C ASP A 53 1.75 -18.89 30.91
N VAL A 54 2.93 -18.98 31.54
CA VAL A 54 3.04 -19.00 32.99
C VAL A 54 4.18 -18.17 33.54
N LEU A 55 3.94 -17.57 34.71
CA LEU A 55 4.66 -16.41 35.20
C LEU A 55 4.94 -16.55 36.70
N TRP A 56 6.15 -16.28 37.14
CA TRP A 56 6.38 -16.03 38.56
C TRP A 56 5.62 -14.77 39.00
N LYS A 57 5.09 -14.75 40.22
CA LYS A 57 4.51 -13.58 40.87
C LYS A 57 5.50 -12.92 41.83
N SER A 58 5.35 -11.61 42.04
CA SER A 58 6.11 -10.90 43.07
C SER A 58 5.80 -11.49 44.45
N ASN A 59 6.84 -11.77 45.23
CA ASN A 59 6.82 -12.49 46.51
C ASN A 59 6.61 -14.02 46.42
N ASP A 60 6.64 -14.65 45.24
CA ASP A 60 6.72 -16.12 45.17
C ASP A 60 8.00 -16.64 45.87
N ARG A 61 7.88 -17.82 46.49
CA ARG A 61 8.95 -18.43 47.30
C ARG A 61 9.20 -19.88 46.93
N LEU A 62 10.46 -20.20 46.66
CA LEU A 62 10.95 -21.57 46.40
C LEU A 62 11.93 -22.01 47.50
N GLY A 63 12.05 -23.32 47.72
CA GLY A 63 13.02 -23.91 48.64
C GLY A 63 14.17 -24.58 47.89
N LEU A 64 15.39 -24.39 48.37
CA LEU A 64 16.61 -24.97 47.82
C LEU A 64 17.33 -25.87 48.84
N PHE A 65 17.68 -27.08 48.42
CA PHE A 65 18.64 -27.95 49.08
C PHE A 65 19.90 -28.09 48.23
N CYS A 66 21.07 -27.84 48.81
CA CYS A 66 22.37 -28.09 48.20
C CYS A 66 23.44 -28.24 49.31
N GLY A 67 23.88 -29.47 49.53
CA GLY A 67 24.85 -29.83 50.57
C GLY A 67 24.41 -29.43 51.98
N THR A 68 25.34 -28.91 52.79
CA THR A 68 25.01 -28.30 54.09
C THR A 68 24.80 -26.78 53.99
N LYS A 69 25.25 -26.15 52.91
CA LYS A 69 25.18 -24.70 52.70
C LYS A 69 23.75 -24.18 52.57
N PHE A 70 22.91 -24.94 51.88
CA PHE A 70 21.48 -24.67 51.69
C PHE A 70 20.67 -25.88 52.13
N VAL A 71 19.95 -25.78 53.24
CA VAL A 71 19.12 -26.85 53.82
C VAL A 71 17.70 -26.32 53.96
N ASN A 72 16.88 -26.55 52.93
CA ASN A 72 15.58 -25.89 52.75
C ASN A 72 15.69 -24.35 52.81
N ALA A 73 16.68 -23.79 52.12
CA ALA A 73 16.89 -22.35 52.09
C ALA A 73 15.75 -21.66 51.31
N PRO A 74 15.03 -20.68 51.89
CA PRO A 74 14.01 -19.93 51.19
C PRO A 74 14.63 -18.91 50.24
N PHE A 75 14.19 -18.95 48.98
CA PHE A 75 14.52 -17.96 47.95
C PHE A 75 13.23 -17.26 47.51
N THR A 76 13.25 -15.92 47.43
CA THR A 76 12.06 -15.09 47.13
C THR A 76 12.32 -14.19 45.91
N THR A 77 11.34 -14.05 45.01
CA THR A 77 11.41 -13.08 43.90
C THR A 77 10.73 -11.76 44.27
N ALA A 78 11.31 -10.64 43.83
CA ALA A 78 10.63 -9.34 43.86
C ALA A 78 9.88 -9.05 42.55
N ALA A 79 10.24 -9.70 41.45
CA ALA A 79 9.62 -9.53 40.13
C ALA A 79 8.41 -10.45 39.95
N GLY A 80 7.46 -10.04 39.12
CA GLY A 80 6.29 -10.82 38.75
C GLY A 80 5.95 -10.69 37.26
N GLY A 81 5.04 -11.52 36.76
CA GLY A 81 4.56 -11.45 35.37
C GLY A 81 5.56 -11.93 34.31
N THR A 82 6.51 -12.81 34.66
CA THR A 82 7.54 -13.32 33.74
C THR A 82 7.81 -14.81 33.89
N THR A 83 8.09 -15.51 32.77
CA THR A 83 8.50 -16.93 32.71
C THR A 83 9.87 -17.23 33.31
N SER A 84 10.65 -16.19 33.63
CA SER A 84 12.00 -16.28 34.19
C SER A 84 12.24 -15.11 35.12
N ALA A 85 12.34 -15.37 36.43
CA ALA A 85 12.51 -14.35 37.45
C ALA A 85 13.79 -14.56 38.28
N ASP A 86 14.28 -13.48 38.86
CA ASP A 86 15.43 -13.46 39.75
C ASP A 86 14.99 -13.60 41.21
N PHE A 87 15.47 -14.63 41.88
CA PHE A 87 15.20 -14.89 43.29
C PHE A 87 16.44 -14.60 44.14
N THR A 88 16.22 -14.09 45.35
CA THR A 88 17.26 -13.89 46.36
C THR A 88 16.96 -14.66 47.63
N GLY A 89 18.00 -15.23 48.24
CA GLY A 89 17.92 -16.02 49.47
C GLY A 89 19.29 -16.12 50.14
N ASP A 90 19.30 -16.36 51.45
CA ASP A 90 20.53 -16.50 52.23
C ASP A 90 20.89 -17.98 52.44
N PRO A 91 22.19 -18.36 52.45
CA PRO A 91 22.61 -19.71 52.80
C PRO A 91 22.30 -20.00 54.27
N THR A 92 21.75 -21.18 54.56
CA THR A 92 21.42 -21.61 55.92
C THR A 92 22.66 -21.89 56.77
N ASP A 93 23.77 -22.25 56.12
CA ASP A 93 25.12 -22.23 56.70
C ASP A 93 26.07 -21.56 55.68
N PRO A 94 26.47 -20.29 55.89
CA PRO A 94 27.44 -19.62 55.01
C PRO A 94 28.81 -20.32 54.93
N SER A 95 29.15 -21.18 55.88
CA SER A 95 30.38 -21.97 55.93
C SER A 95 30.22 -23.40 55.40
N GLY A 96 28.99 -23.79 55.06
CA GLY A 96 28.66 -25.14 54.59
C GLY A 96 29.19 -25.44 53.19
N SER A 97 29.35 -26.74 52.90
CA SER A 97 29.71 -27.22 51.56
C SER A 97 28.47 -27.34 50.68
N GLU A 98 28.61 -26.99 49.41
CA GLU A 98 27.68 -27.36 48.33
C GLU A 98 27.83 -28.86 48.01
N ALA A 99 26.80 -29.46 47.42
CA ALA A 99 26.83 -30.84 46.91
C ALA A 99 26.92 -30.86 45.38
N GLU A 100 27.29 -32.01 44.81
CA GLU A 100 27.32 -32.21 43.34
C GLU A 100 25.93 -32.11 42.69
N VAL A 101 24.86 -32.26 43.48
CA VAL A 101 23.47 -32.13 43.05
C VAL A 101 22.71 -31.21 44.01
N PHE A 102 21.95 -30.27 43.46
CA PHE A 102 20.93 -29.51 44.18
C PHE A 102 19.53 -30.07 43.91
N TYR A 103 18.60 -29.82 44.83
CA TYR A 103 17.17 -30.08 44.67
C TYR A 103 16.39 -28.81 45.02
N ALA A 104 15.55 -28.33 44.09
CA ALA A 104 14.76 -27.12 44.27
C ALA A 104 13.28 -27.40 44.00
N TYR A 105 12.40 -26.80 44.80
CA TYR A 105 10.96 -27.03 44.74
C TYR A 105 10.16 -25.74 45.05
N TYR A 106 8.93 -25.69 44.55
CA TYR A 106 7.94 -24.63 44.80
C TYR A 106 6.56 -25.31 44.96
N PRO A 107 5.65 -24.79 45.80
CA PRO A 107 5.80 -23.65 46.71
C PRO A 107 6.71 -23.99 47.91
N TYR A 108 7.39 -23.00 48.49
CA TYR A 108 8.22 -23.17 49.67
C TYR A 108 7.41 -23.65 50.90
N SER A 109 7.87 -24.71 51.55
CA SER A 109 7.34 -25.20 52.83
C SER A 109 8.41 -25.14 53.90
N ALA A 110 8.12 -24.49 55.03
CA ALA A 110 9.01 -24.50 56.20
C ALA A 110 9.14 -25.90 56.85
N HIS A 111 8.31 -26.86 56.43
CA HIS A 111 8.33 -28.24 56.91
C HIS A 111 9.04 -29.19 55.94
N ALA A 112 9.56 -28.71 54.80
CA ALA A 112 10.18 -29.58 53.82
C ALA A 112 11.50 -30.20 54.32
N VAL A 113 11.65 -31.52 54.11
CA VAL A 113 12.84 -32.29 54.51
C VAL A 113 13.32 -33.13 53.33
N LEU A 114 14.62 -33.03 53.01
CA LEU A 114 15.30 -33.87 52.04
C LEU A 114 15.88 -35.12 52.74
N GLU A 115 15.43 -36.31 52.34
CA GLU A 115 16.07 -37.58 52.70
C GLU A 115 16.64 -38.23 51.43
N GLY A 116 17.96 -38.24 51.31
CA GLY A 116 18.68 -38.72 50.11
C GLY A 116 18.41 -37.84 48.88
N SER A 117 17.44 -38.26 48.08
CA SER A 117 16.96 -37.57 46.87
C SER A 117 15.43 -37.43 46.84
N VAL A 118 14.78 -37.54 48.00
CA VAL A 118 13.32 -37.36 48.15
C VAL A 118 13.05 -36.18 49.07
N VAL A 119 12.26 -35.21 48.60
CA VAL A 119 11.75 -34.10 49.42
C VAL A 119 10.36 -34.45 49.92
N SER A 120 10.18 -34.46 51.23
CA SER A 120 8.90 -34.64 51.94
C SER A 120 8.50 -33.37 52.69
N GLY A 121 7.35 -33.36 53.37
CA GLY A 121 6.86 -32.18 54.12
C GLY A 121 6.16 -31.14 53.26
N LEU A 122 5.55 -31.58 52.16
CA LEU A 122 4.81 -30.79 51.17
C LEU A 122 3.37 -31.30 51.07
N SER A 123 2.42 -30.41 50.78
CA SER A 123 1.00 -30.76 50.62
C SER A 123 0.31 -29.84 49.60
N ILE A 124 -0.74 -30.36 48.95
CA ILE A 124 -1.69 -29.55 48.18
C ILE A 124 -2.87 -29.27 49.11
N PRO A 125 -3.28 -28.00 49.33
CA PRO A 125 -4.35 -27.69 50.27
C PRO A 125 -5.72 -28.05 49.70
N ALA A 126 -6.57 -28.64 50.56
CA ALA A 126 -7.96 -28.98 50.24
C ALA A 126 -8.87 -27.74 50.12
N VAL A 127 -8.41 -26.58 50.59
CA VAL A 127 -9.07 -25.29 50.36
C VAL A 127 -8.12 -24.40 49.56
N GLN A 128 -8.59 -23.93 48.40
CA GLN A 128 -7.88 -23.04 47.50
C GLN A 128 -8.69 -21.75 47.32
N THR A 129 -8.04 -20.63 47.00
CA THR A 129 -8.71 -19.36 46.78
C THR A 129 -8.84 -19.07 45.29
N PHE A 130 -10.02 -18.60 44.86
CA PHE A 130 -10.24 -18.10 43.50
C PHE A 130 -9.27 -16.96 43.17
N ALA A 131 -8.73 -16.96 41.94
CA ALA A 131 -8.00 -15.83 41.39
C ALA A 131 -8.49 -15.54 39.96
N THR A 132 -8.73 -14.27 39.64
CA THR A 132 -9.22 -13.89 38.32
C THR A 132 -8.25 -14.36 37.22
N LYS A 133 -8.75 -15.17 36.27
CA LYS A 133 -8.00 -15.80 35.17
C LYS A 133 -6.93 -16.83 35.58
N SER A 134 -6.83 -17.25 36.85
CA SER A 134 -5.85 -18.26 37.26
C SER A 134 -6.18 -18.94 38.61
N PHE A 135 -5.21 -19.64 39.17
CA PHE A 135 -5.20 -20.10 40.57
C PHE A 135 -4.42 -19.09 41.44
N ALA A 136 -4.59 -19.17 42.77
CA ALA A 136 -3.88 -18.32 43.71
C ALA A 136 -2.36 -18.55 43.72
N THR A 137 -1.63 -17.59 44.30
CA THR A 137 -0.19 -17.68 44.63
C THR A 137 0.12 -18.91 45.48
N GLU A 138 1.35 -19.42 45.37
CA GLU A 138 1.89 -20.48 46.23
C GLU A 138 1.09 -21.81 46.19
N LEU A 139 0.34 -22.09 45.11
CA LEU A 139 -0.46 -23.33 44.98
C LEU A 139 0.18 -24.42 44.09
N CYS A 140 0.57 -24.12 42.84
CA CYS A 140 0.86 -25.17 41.86
C CYS A 140 2.29 -25.74 42.00
N PRO A 141 2.48 -27.05 42.31
CA PRO A 141 3.80 -27.59 42.58
C PRO A 141 4.73 -27.67 41.37
N MET A 142 5.98 -27.21 41.57
CA MET A 142 7.07 -27.28 40.59
C MET A 142 8.37 -27.80 41.23
N ALA A 143 9.22 -28.44 40.43
CA ALA A 143 10.50 -28.98 40.90
C ALA A 143 11.60 -28.97 39.83
N THR A 144 12.87 -28.95 40.28
CA THR A 144 14.05 -29.10 39.43
C THR A 144 15.30 -29.52 40.21
N SER A 145 16.27 -30.12 39.53
CA SER A 145 17.54 -30.61 40.09
C SER A 145 18.65 -30.51 39.04
N GLY A 146 19.91 -30.53 39.49
CA GLY A 146 21.08 -30.42 38.62
C GLY A 146 22.36 -30.08 39.39
N ALA A 147 23.40 -29.64 38.67
CA ALA A 147 24.71 -29.35 39.24
C ALA A 147 25.02 -27.84 39.44
N ASP A 148 24.20 -26.94 38.86
CA ASP A 148 24.35 -25.48 39.00
C ASP A 148 23.03 -24.87 39.51
N TYR A 149 22.98 -24.53 40.80
CA TYR A 149 21.78 -23.96 41.41
C TYR A 149 21.56 -22.47 41.06
N SER A 150 22.50 -21.81 40.38
CA SER A 150 22.36 -20.39 40.01
C SER A 150 21.36 -20.16 38.87
N ARG A 151 21.04 -21.22 38.11
CA ARG A 151 20.10 -21.18 36.97
C ARG A 151 19.14 -22.37 37.02
N LEU A 152 18.01 -22.19 37.70
CA LEU A 152 17.03 -23.24 37.96
C LEU A 152 16.00 -23.34 36.84
N ALA A 153 15.87 -24.53 36.23
CA ALA A 153 14.89 -24.81 35.16
C ALA A 153 13.71 -25.62 35.73
N PHE A 154 12.69 -24.93 36.25
CA PHE A 154 11.51 -25.54 36.86
C PHE A 154 10.53 -26.12 35.85
N ARG A 155 9.91 -27.25 36.20
CA ARG A 155 8.74 -27.85 35.53
C ARG A 155 7.61 -28.05 36.54
N THR A 156 6.35 -28.04 36.12
CA THR A 156 5.27 -28.47 37.03
C THR A 156 5.25 -29.97 37.23
N ILE A 157 4.94 -30.37 38.46
CA ILE A 157 4.81 -31.78 38.86
C ILE A 157 3.39 -32.11 39.37
N GLY A 158 2.50 -31.12 39.46
CA GLY A 158 1.06 -31.30 39.62
C GLY A 158 0.28 -31.07 38.31
N THR A 159 -1.05 -31.00 38.42
CA THR A 159 -1.99 -30.73 37.32
C THR A 159 -2.79 -29.47 37.62
N VAL A 160 -3.17 -28.71 36.58
CA VAL A 160 -4.16 -27.65 36.70
C VAL A 160 -5.43 -28.08 35.98
N LEU A 161 -6.58 -28.04 36.66
CA LEU A 161 -7.90 -28.34 36.10
C LEU A 161 -8.69 -27.04 35.95
N LYS A 162 -9.29 -26.81 34.78
CA LYS A 162 -10.01 -25.60 34.41
C LYS A 162 -11.48 -25.93 34.11
N PHE A 163 -12.36 -25.22 34.82
CA PHE A 163 -13.79 -25.16 34.56
C PHE A 163 -14.13 -23.81 33.92
N GLN A 164 -15.14 -23.79 33.07
CA GLN A 164 -15.66 -22.58 32.42
C GLN A 164 -17.17 -22.55 32.62
N VAL A 165 -17.68 -21.51 33.29
CA VAL A 165 -19.06 -21.43 33.76
C VAL A 165 -19.73 -20.14 33.29
N THR A 166 -20.87 -20.25 32.61
CA THR A 166 -21.74 -19.13 32.22
C THR A 166 -22.96 -19.01 33.15
N GLY A 167 -23.70 -17.90 33.10
CA GLY A 167 -24.96 -17.72 33.84
C GLY A 167 -25.10 -16.34 34.50
N GLN A 168 -26.18 -16.14 35.28
CA GLN A 168 -26.50 -14.87 35.96
C GLN A 168 -26.50 -14.99 37.51
N LYS A 169 -25.48 -15.61 38.10
CA LYS A 169 -25.35 -15.81 39.56
C LYS A 169 -23.99 -15.36 40.09
N ASN A 170 -23.89 -15.05 41.39
CA ASN A 170 -22.61 -14.77 42.03
C ASN A 170 -22.11 -16.02 42.77
N VAL A 171 -20.99 -16.60 42.34
CA VAL A 171 -20.42 -17.82 42.93
C VAL A 171 -19.66 -17.49 44.22
N THR A 172 -20.00 -18.17 45.32
CA THR A 172 -19.36 -18.01 46.63
C THR A 172 -18.29 -19.07 46.89
N LYS A 173 -18.50 -20.31 46.43
CA LYS A 173 -17.48 -21.37 46.36
C LYS A 173 -17.82 -22.40 45.29
N ILE A 174 -16.82 -23.16 44.87
CA ILE A 174 -16.99 -24.38 44.09
C ILE A 174 -16.33 -25.54 44.84
N GLU A 175 -17.00 -26.69 44.93
CA GLU A 175 -16.40 -27.94 45.43
C GLU A 175 -16.20 -28.94 44.28
N LEU A 176 -15.09 -29.66 44.33
CA LEU A 176 -14.71 -30.71 43.39
C LEU A 176 -14.50 -32.03 44.16
N THR A 177 -15.14 -33.11 43.70
CA THR A 177 -15.00 -34.47 44.24
C THR A 177 -14.77 -35.47 43.11
N GLY A 178 -14.00 -36.53 43.36
CA GLY A 178 -13.92 -37.69 42.47
C GLY A 178 -15.13 -38.63 42.66
N ASN A 179 -15.59 -39.26 41.58
CA ASN A 179 -16.82 -40.07 41.58
C ASN A 179 -16.63 -41.50 42.11
N ASP A 180 -15.41 -41.94 42.44
CA ASP A 180 -15.13 -43.16 43.22
C ASP A 180 -14.56 -42.86 44.62
N GLY A 181 -14.57 -41.59 45.05
CA GLY A 181 -14.01 -41.16 46.34
C GLY A 181 -12.49 -40.99 46.31
N GLU A 182 -11.92 -40.70 45.14
CA GLU A 182 -10.51 -40.42 44.93
C GLU A 182 -10.03 -39.22 45.79
N ALA A 183 -8.80 -39.29 46.32
CA ALA A 183 -8.21 -38.17 47.06
C ALA A 183 -7.66 -37.10 46.09
N LEU A 184 -7.98 -35.83 46.36
CA LEU A 184 -7.62 -34.66 45.55
C LEU A 184 -6.64 -33.72 46.24
N ALA A 185 -6.44 -33.85 47.55
CA ALA A 185 -5.58 -32.96 48.34
C ALA A 185 -4.95 -33.67 49.57
N GLY A 186 -3.96 -33.02 50.17
CA GLY A 186 -3.12 -33.55 51.24
C GLY A 186 -1.65 -33.71 50.83
N ASP A 187 -0.92 -34.53 51.58
CA ASP A 187 0.54 -34.63 51.51
C ASP A 187 1.06 -35.27 50.21
N TYR A 188 2.25 -34.84 49.78
CA TYR A 188 3.02 -35.48 48.73
C TYR A 188 4.54 -35.42 49.02
N THR A 189 5.29 -36.25 48.30
CA THR A 189 6.75 -36.16 48.22
C THR A 189 7.20 -35.93 46.77
N ILE A 190 8.41 -35.42 46.59
CA ILE A 190 9.05 -35.24 45.28
C ILE A 190 10.27 -36.15 45.23
N ASP A 191 10.28 -37.10 44.31
CA ASP A 191 11.39 -38.02 44.08
C ASP A 191 12.25 -37.52 42.91
N PHE A 192 13.55 -37.31 43.16
CA PHE A 192 14.51 -36.81 42.19
C PHE A 192 15.48 -37.88 41.65
N VAL A 193 15.16 -39.19 41.80
CA VAL A 193 16.01 -40.29 41.28
C VAL A 193 16.02 -40.38 39.74
N GLY A 194 14.94 -39.95 39.08
CA GLY A 194 14.82 -39.99 37.61
C GLY A 194 15.39 -38.74 36.90
N GLU A 195 15.41 -38.77 35.56
CA GLU A 195 15.72 -37.60 34.71
C GLU A 195 14.73 -36.43 34.91
N THR A 196 13.58 -36.72 35.52
CA THR A 196 12.51 -35.78 35.82
C THR A 196 12.07 -35.97 37.28
N PRO A 197 11.94 -34.90 38.09
CA PRO A 197 11.34 -35.02 39.42
C PRO A 197 9.89 -35.50 39.33
N GLU A 198 9.55 -36.49 40.15
CA GLU A 198 8.23 -37.15 40.16
C GLU A 198 7.47 -36.81 41.45
N MET A 199 6.20 -36.40 41.34
CA MET A 199 5.31 -36.27 42.49
C MET A 199 4.78 -37.63 42.92
N LYS A 200 4.99 -38.00 44.18
CA LYS A 200 4.37 -39.16 44.83
C LYS A 200 3.36 -38.68 45.86
N PHE A 201 2.10 -38.64 45.45
CA PHE A 201 0.98 -38.17 46.26
C PHE A 201 0.54 -39.23 47.28
N SER A 202 0.19 -38.79 48.49
CA SER A 202 -0.23 -39.64 49.60
C SER A 202 -1.32 -38.99 50.47
N GLY A 203 -2.02 -37.99 49.93
CA GLY A 203 -3.10 -37.29 50.63
C GLY A 203 -4.39 -38.12 50.74
N THR A 204 -5.29 -37.67 51.62
CA THR A 204 -6.53 -38.39 51.98
C THR A 204 -7.80 -37.56 51.81
N GLU A 205 -7.70 -36.29 51.39
CA GLU A 205 -8.85 -35.39 51.30
C GLU A 205 -9.60 -35.61 49.98
N THR A 206 -10.84 -36.10 50.06
CA THR A 206 -11.68 -36.49 48.91
C THR A 206 -12.56 -35.37 48.34
N THR A 207 -12.40 -34.15 48.87
CA THR A 207 -13.07 -32.93 48.40
C THR A 207 -12.05 -31.81 48.34
N LEU A 208 -12.09 -31.02 47.26
CA LEU A 208 -11.29 -29.81 47.12
C LEU A 208 -12.22 -28.61 46.91
N THR A 209 -12.10 -27.59 47.75
CA THR A 209 -12.98 -26.41 47.75
C THR A 209 -12.23 -25.18 47.26
N LEU A 210 -12.68 -24.60 46.16
CA LEU A 210 -12.25 -23.30 45.65
C LEU A 210 -13.17 -22.21 46.23
N THR A 211 -12.71 -21.48 47.25
CA THR A 211 -13.46 -20.39 47.89
C THR A 211 -13.26 -19.06 47.16
N CYS A 212 -14.34 -18.32 46.92
CA CYS A 212 -14.28 -16.94 46.45
C CYS A 212 -14.20 -15.99 47.65
N SER A 213 -13.24 -15.07 47.68
CA SER A 213 -13.08 -14.11 48.78
C SER A 213 -14.16 -13.03 48.81
N GLU A 214 -14.74 -12.73 47.65
CA GLU A 214 -15.95 -11.94 47.40
C GLU A 214 -16.77 -12.72 46.35
N PRO A 215 -18.11 -12.62 46.31
CA PRO A 215 -18.94 -13.35 45.34
C PRO A 215 -18.56 -13.02 43.88
N VAL A 216 -18.29 -14.04 43.06
CA VAL A 216 -17.85 -13.89 41.67
C VAL A 216 -19.05 -13.95 40.73
N ALA A 217 -19.46 -12.80 40.18
CA ALA A 217 -20.52 -12.72 39.20
C ALA A 217 -20.16 -13.49 37.91
N LEU A 218 -21.02 -14.44 37.54
CA LEU A 218 -21.02 -15.10 36.23
C LEU A 218 -21.55 -14.15 35.14
N ASN A 219 -21.36 -14.54 33.88
CA ASN A 219 -21.93 -13.86 32.72
C ASN A 219 -22.38 -14.89 31.67
N ASP A 220 -23.45 -14.62 30.93
CA ASP A 220 -23.95 -15.55 29.89
C ASP A 220 -23.09 -15.53 28.62
N ALA A 221 -22.62 -14.36 28.20
CA ALA A 221 -21.86 -14.15 26.97
C ALA A 221 -20.34 -14.36 27.15
N SER A 222 -19.85 -14.51 28.39
CA SER A 222 -18.44 -14.71 28.70
C SER A 222 -18.26 -15.65 29.88
N ALA A 223 -17.80 -16.88 29.61
CA ALA A 223 -17.61 -17.90 30.63
C ALA A 223 -16.57 -17.48 31.67
N THR A 224 -16.94 -17.54 32.95
CA THR A 224 -16.03 -17.32 34.07
C THR A 224 -15.17 -18.55 34.29
N GLU A 225 -13.86 -18.35 34.44
CA GLU A 225 -12.88 -19.43 34.48
C GLU A 225 -12.44 -19.73 35.92
N PHE A 226 -12.62 -20.98 36.35
CA PHE A 226 -12.27 -21.44 37.69
C PHE A 226 -11.17 -22.50 37.60
N TYR A 227 -10.13 -22.35 38.42
CA TYR A 227 -8.90 -23.14 38.34
C TYR A 227 -8.62 -23.88 39.65
N PHE A 228 -8.40 -25.18 39.54
CA PHE A 228 -8.04 -26.08 40.64
C PHE A 228 -6.63 -26.62 40.41
N VAL A 229 -5.78 -26.58 41.43
CA VAL A 229 -4.50 -27.30 41.45
C VAL A 229 -4.72 -28.69 42.05
N LEU A 230 -4.28 -29.73 41.35
CA LEU A 230 -4.41 -31.13 41.74
C LEU A 230 -3.06 -31.86 41.76
N PRO A 231 -2.93 -32.94 42.55
CA PRO A 231 -1.84 -33.89 42.41
C PRO A 231 -1.83 -34.53 41.03
N ALA A 232 -0.64 -34.88 40.52
CA ALA A 232 -0.50 -35.71 39.34
C ALA A 232 -0.67 -37.21 39.67
N GLY A 233 -1.11 -38.02 38.70
CA GLY A 233 -1.23 -39.47 38.84
C GLY A 233 -2.55 -39.98 39.43
N ILE A 234 -3.57 -39.12 39.58
CA ILE A 234 -4.92 -39.54 39.97
C ILE A 234 -5.66 -40.05 38.73
N GLU A 235 -6.26 -41.23 38.84
CA GLU A 235 -7.15 -41.82 37.84
C GLU A 235 -8.60 -41.75 38.33
N PHE A 236 -9.32 -40.70 37.93
CA PHE A 236 -10.75 -40.56 38.16
C PHE A 236 -11.52 -41.51 37.23
N THR A 237 -11.63 -42.78 37.61
CA THR A 237 -12.14 -43.85 36.71
C THR A 237 -13.65 -43.73 36.43
N LYS A 238 -14.39 -43.06 37.30
CA LYS A 238 -15.80 -42.68 37.14
C LYS A 238 -16.00 -41.19 36.82
N GLY A 239 -14.90 -40.49 36.54
CA GLY A 239 -14.88 -39.04 36.37
C GLY A 239 -15.08 -38.27 37.69
N ILE A 240 -15.65 -37.07 37.60
CA ILE A 240 -15.66 -36.07 38.66
C ILE A 240 -17.03 -35.39 38.82
N THR A 241 -17.28 -34.80 39.97
CA THR A 241 -18.47 -33.98 40.26
C THR A 241 -18.06 -32.59 40.75
N VAL A 242 -18.74 -31.58 40.23
CA VAL A 242 -18.57 -30.17 40.59
C VAL A 242 -19.84 -29.68 41.29
N LYS A 243 -19.70 -28.89 42.35
CA LYS A 243 -20.80 -28.24 43.06
C LYS A 243 -20.57 -26.74 43.10
N VAL A 244 -21.44 -25.96 42.46
CA VAL A 244 -21.36 -24.49 42.40
C VAL A 244 -22.35 -23.90 43.38
N TYR A 245 -21.84 -23.17 44.38
CA TYR A 245 -22.63 -22.49 45.40
C TYR A 245 -22.74 -21.00 45.08
N THR A 246 -23.93 -20.42 45.26
CA THR A 246 -24.19 -18.99 45.00
C THR A 246 -24.30 -18.19 46.30
N ASP A 247 -24.64 -16.91 46.20
CA ASP A 247 -25.00 -16.03 47.31
C ASP A 247 -26.51 -16.04 47.65
N ASP A 248 -27.35 -16.48 46.70
CA ASP A 248 -28.81 -16.46 46.79
C ASP A 248 -29.47 -17.84 47.01
N ASN A 249 -28.72 -18.94 46.89
CA ASN A 249 -29.20 -20.31 47.12
C ASN A 249 -28.34 -21.05 48.15
N ALA A 250 -28.99 -21.85 49.00
CA ALA A 250 -28.31 -22.66 50.03
C ALA A 250 -27.82 -24.01 49.49
N GLU A 251 -28.55 -24.60 48.54
CA GLU A 251 -28.15 -25.84 47.85
C GLU A 251 -27.31 -25.51 46.61
N PRO A 252 -26.24 -26.27 46.31
CA PRO A 252 -25.44 -26.03 45.12
C PRO A 252 -26.15 -26.53 43.86
N MET A 253 -25.83 -25.91 42.72
CA MET A 253 -25.98 -26.60 41.43
C MET A 253 -24.90 -27.69 41.35
N VAL A 254 -25.30 -28.93 41.04
CA VAL A 254 -24.39 -30.07 40.89
C VAL A 254 -24.23 -30.38 39.40
N LYS A 255 -23.00 -30.54 38.93
CA LYS A 255 -22.69 -31.02 37.58
C LYS A 255 -21.77 -32.23 37.68
N GLU A 256 -22.28 -33.39 37.28
CA GLU A 256 -21.48 -34.61 37.17
C GLU A 256 -20.82 -34.69 35.79
N TYR A 257 -19.60 -35.20 35.75
CA TYR A 257 -18.86 -35.56 34.55
C TYR A 257 -18.44 -37.03 34.66
N ALA A 258 -19.30 -37.96 34.22
CA ALA A 258 -19.03 -39.40 34.30
C ALA A 258 -17.87 -39.90 33.42
N SER A 259 -17.29 -39.04 32.58
CA SER A 259 -16.15 -39.37 31.70
C SER A 259 -14.85 -39.55 32.49
N PRO A 260 -14.10 -40.65 32.29
CA PRO A 260 -12.85 -40.88 33.00
C PRO A 260 -11.78 -39.80 32.75
N LEU A 261 -11.05 -39.41 33.81
CA LEU A 261 -10.03 -38.36 33.75
C LEU A 261 -8.74 -38.79 34.47
N THR A 262 -7.58 -38.57 33.84
CA THR A 262 -6.25 -38.78 34.45
C THR A 262 -5.53 -37.45 34.68
N THR A 263 -5.11 -37.17 35.91
CA THR A 263 -4.21 -36.05 36.20
C THR A 263 -2.76 -36.41 35.86
N ARG A 264 -2.00 -35.46 35.31
CA ARG A 264 -0.62 -35.66 34.82
C ARG A 264 0.24 -34.42 35.09
N PRO A 265 1.56 -34.57 35.34
CA PRO A 265 2.44 -33.42 35.44
C PRO A 265 2.42 -32.64 34.12
N ASN A 266 2.73 -31.36 34.17
CA ASN A 266 2.87 -30.50 32.98
C ASN A 266 1.61 -30.38 32.11
N LYS A 267 0.41 -30.47 32.71
CA LYS A 267 -0.87 -30.39 31.97
C LYS A 267 -1.87 -29.39 32.58
N LEU A 268 -2.35 -28.47 31.75
CA LEU A 268 -3.67 -27.86 31.92
C LEU A 268 -4.71 -28.79 31.32
N VAL A 269 -5.70 -29.20 32.10
CA VAL A 269 -6.89 -29.92 31.63
C VAL A 269 -8.06 -28.95 31.67
N THR A 270 -8.66 -28.66 30.53
CA THR A 270 -9.97 -27.99 30.46
C THR A 270 -11.05 -29.06 30.38
N VAL A 271 -12.07 -29.01 31.23
CA VAL A 271 -13.25 -29.87 31.12
C VAL A 271 -14.31 -29.23 30.22
N LYS A 272 -15.38 -29.96 29.86
CA LYS A 272 -16.51 -29.37 29.14
C LYS A 272 -17.11 -28.20 29.95
N ALA A 273 -17.29 -27.05 29.30
CA ALA A 273 -17.96 -25.89 29.88
C ALA A 273 -19.44 -26.19 30.16
N PHE A 274 -20.06 -25.42 31.05
CA PHE A 274 -21.48 -25.53 31.38
C PHE A 274 -22.07 -24.18 31.82
N THR A 275 -23.37 -23.99 31.63
CA THR A 275 -24.11 -22.87 32.24
C THR A 275 -24.54 -23.26 33.65
N TYR A 276 -24.53 -22.33 34.60
CA TYR A 276 -25.23 -22.49 35.86
C TYR A 276 -26.74 -22.68 35.58
N SER A 277 -27.27 -23.84 35.96
CA SER A 277 -28.66 -24.23 35.69
C SER A 277 -29.49 -24.41 36.98
N VAL A 278 -30.81 -24.48 36.82
CA VAL A 278 -31.74 -24.94 37.85
C VAL A 278 -32.16 -26.38 37.51
N PRO A 279 -31.98 -27.36 38.40
CA PRO A 279 -32.46 -28.72 38.19
C PRO A 279 -34.00 -28.78 38.35
N VAL A 280 -34.66 -29.46 37.43
CA VAL A 280 -36.11 -29.69 37.42
C VAL A 280 -36.43 -31.14 37.03
N THR A 281 -37.69 -31.56 37.20
CA THR A 281 -38.14 -32.94 36.99
C THR A 281 -39.11 -33.12 35.81
N SER A 282 -39.60 -32.03 35.20
CA SER A 282 -40.56 -32.05 34.09
C SER A 282 -40.40 -30.86 33.13
N ILE A 283 -41.04 -30.93 31.95
CA ILE A 283 -41.12 -29.82 30.98
C ILE A 283 -41.94 -28.66 31.55
N GLU A 284 -42.98 -28.94 32.33
CA GLU A 284 -43.81 -27.95 33.01
C GLU A 284 -43.00 -27.12 34.01
N GLU A 285 -42.16 -27.78 34.83
CA GLU A 285 -41.23 -27.09 35.75
C GLU A 285 -40.14 -26.32 34.98
N ALA A 286 -39.65 -26.86 33.86
CA ALA A 286 -38.70 -26.17 33.00
C ALA A 286 -39.30 -24.88 32.40
N ASN A 287 -40.53 -24.94 31.89
CA ASN A 287 -41.28 -23.79 31.39
C ASN A 287 -41.54 -22.76 32.50
N GLU A 288 -41.86 -23.19 33.73
CA GLU A 288 -42.02 -22.28 34.86
C GLU A 288 -40.69 -21.61 35.26
N ALA A 289 -39.56 -22.34 35.22
CA ALA A 289 -38.24 -21.78 35.48
C ALA A 289 -37.81 -20.78 34.39
N LEU A 290 -37.98 -21.11 33.11
CA LEU A 290 -37.68 -20.23 31.99
C LEU A 290 -38.55 -18.97 32.01
N SER A 291 -39.84 -19.07 32.38
CA SER A 291 -40.76 -17.92 32.51
C SER A 291 -40.29 -16.82 33.48
N LYS A 292 -39.40 -17.18 34.42
CA LYS A 292 -38.79 -16.26 35.40
C LYS A 292 -37.49 -15.61 34.89
N GLY A 293 -37.04 -15.95 33.68
CA GLY A 293 -35.80 -15.47 33.07
C GLY A 293 -34.55 -16.23 33.54
N THR A 294 -34.68 -17.53 33.86
CA THR A 294 -33.56 -18.35 34.35
C THR A 294 -32.54 -18.63 33.24
N SER A 295 -31.25 -18.38 33.50
CA SER A 295 -30.16 -18.54 32.52
C SER A 295 -29.90 -19.98 32.07
N GLY A 296 -30.27 -20.98 32.87
CA GLY A 296 -30.15 -22.38 32.47
C GLY A 296 -31.10 -23.31 33.22
N VAL A 297 -31.52 -24.40 32.59
CA VAL A 297 -32.38 -25.44 33.19
C VAL A 297 -31.85 -26.83 32.82
N THR A 298 -31.77 -27.72 33.80
CA THR A 298 -31.39 -29.13 33.61
C THR A 298 -32.56 -30.02 34.00
N ILE A 299 -33.11 -30.77 33.03
CA ILE A 299 -34.24 -31.68 33.20
C ILE A 299 -33.68 -33.06 33.56
N THR A 300 -33.83 -33.41 34.84
CA THR A 300 -33.22 -34.60 35.46
C THR A 300 -34.04 -35.89 35.27
N SER A 301 -35.27 -35.78 34.74
CA SER A 301 -36.16 -36.91 34.45
C SER A 301 -36.97 -36.71 33.17
N THR A 302 -37.09 -37.75 32.35
CA THR A 302 -38.02 -37.81 31.20
C THR A 302 -39.21 -38.74 31.43
N THR A 303 -39.40 -39.25 32.65
CA THR A 303 -40.49 -40.18 33.03
C THR A 303 -41.89 -39.70 32.65
N ASP A 304 -42.10 -38.39 32.69
CA ASP A 304 -43.41 -37.77 32.54
C ASP A 304 -43.70 -37.37 31.08
N LEU A 305 -42.67 -37.43 30.21
CA LEU A 305 -42.68 -37.09 28.78
C LEU A 305 -43.37 -38.17 27.92
N THR A 306 -44.56 -38.59 28.34
CA THR A 306 -45.31 -39.74 27.81
C THR A 306 -46.10 -39.44 26.52
N ALA A 307 -46.12 -38.19 26.08
CA ALA A 307 -46.73 -37.71 24.85
C ALA A 307 -45.90 -36.53 24.30
N PRO A 308 -46.11 -36.09 23.04
CA PRO A 308 -45.40 -34.93 22.50
C PRO A 308 -45.66 -33.65 23.29
N SER A 309 -44.59 -32.94 23.63
CA SER A 309 -44.61 -31.77 24.52
C SER A 309 -43.89 -30.56 23.92
N THR A 310 -44.15 -29.38 24.49
CA THR A 310 -43.52 -28.11 24.09
C THR A 310 -42.74 -27.49 25.24
N LEU A 311 -41.44 -27.28 25.02
CA LEU A 311 -40.59 -26.42 25.82
C LEU A 311 -40.67 -24.99 25.25
N GLU A 312 -41.00 -24.03 26.10
CA GLU A 312 -41.29 -22.66 25.72
C GLU A 312 -40.12 -21.75 26.09
N ILE A 313 -39.54 -21.04 25.11
CA ILE A 313 -38.49 -20.04 25.35
C ILE A 313 -39.13 -18.65 25.40
N PRO A 314 -39.35 -18.07 26.60
CA PRO A 314 -40.11 -16.84 26.75
C PRO A 314 -39.25 -15.61 26.47
N ASN A 315 -39.88 -14.50 26.05
CA ASN A 315 -39.22 -13.19 26.08
C ASN A 315 -39.19 -12.63 27.51
N ALA A 316 -38.41 -13.26 28.39
CA ALA A 316 -38.27 -12.95 29.82
C ALA A 316 -36.88 -12.44 30.21
N PHE A 317 -35.98 -12.25 29.24
CA PHE A 317 -34.54 -12.12 29.42
C PHE A 317 -34.03 -10.68 29.29
N GLY A 318 -32.72 -10.48 29.47
CA GLY A 318 -32.04 -9.19 29.28
C GLY A 318 -31.45 -9.05 27.87
N HIS A 319 -31.12 -7.83 27.47
CA HIS A 319 -30.45 -7.57 26.20
C HIS A 319 -29.09 -8.28 26.13
N GLY A 320 -28.80 -8.99 25.03
CA GLY A 320 -27.53 -9.70 24.81
C GLY A 320 -27.27 -10.87 25.77
N THR A 321 -28.33 -11.51 26.27
CA THR A 321 -28.23 -12.67 27.18
C THR A 321 -28.38 -14.00 26.44
N SER A 322 -27.87 -15.08 27.04
CA SER A 322 -27.99 -16.44 26.51
C SER A 322 -28.76 -17.32 27.50
N THR A 323 -29.34 -18.42 27.01
CA THR A 323 -29.96 -19.44 27.88
C THR A 323 -29.57 -20.85 27.45
N SER A 324 -29.68 -21.83 28.36
CA SER A 324 -29.38 -23.23 28.04
C SER A 324 -30.36 -24.22 28.65
N VAL A 325 -30.62 -25.30 27.90
CA VAL A 325 -31.47 -26.42 28.30
C VAL A 325 -30.64 -27.69 28.22
N GLU A 326 -30.61 -28.47 29.29
CA GLU A 326 -30.01 -29.80 29.32
C GLU A 326 -31.09 -30.83 29.69
N ILE A 327 -31.07 -32.02 29.07
CA ILE A 327 -31.93 -33.15 29.43
C ILE A 327 -31.05 -34.38 29.64
N GLU A 328 -30.93 -34.82 30.89
CA GLU A 328 -29.96 -35.85 31.30
C GLU A 328 -30.37 -37.28 30.90
N GLN A 329 -31.67 -37.51 30.72
CA GLN A 329 -32.23 -38.82 30.33
C GLN A 329 -32.63 -38.81 28.85
N PRO A 330 -32.37 -39.89 28.09
CA PRO A 330 -32.79 -39.98 26.69
C PRO A 330 -34.29 -39.75 26.47
N VAL A 331 -34.61 -38.97 25.45
CA VAL A 331 -35.97 -38.64 25.00
C VAL A 331 -36.42 -39.66 23.95
N SER A 332 -37.67 -40.14 24.07
CA SER A 332 -38.25 -41.16 23.17
C SER A 332 -39.64 -40.78 22.63
N THR A 333 -39.98 -39.51 22.73
CA THR A 333 -41.24 -38.87 22.31
C THR A 333 -40.92 -37.52 21.68
N ASP A 334 -41.72 -37.09 20.69
CA ASP A 334 -41.40 -35.87 19.93
C ASP A 334 -41.45 -34.62 20.83
N LEU A 335 -40.44 -33.76 20.73
CA LEU A 335 -40.29 -32.56 21.55
C LEU A 335 -40.24 -31.32 20.65
N THR A 336 -41.05 -30.31 20.96
CA THR A 336 -40.97 -28.99 20.31
C THR A 336 -40.30 -27.99 21.25
N ILE A 337 -39.34 -27.23 20.76
CA ILE A 337 -38.80 -26.03 21.41
C ILE A 337 -39.32 -24.83 20.62
N SER A 338 -40.05 -23.92 21.25
CA SER A 338 -40.67 -22.77 20.56
C SER A 338 -40.56 -21.47 21.33
N GLU A 339 -40.37 -20.36 20.61
CA GLU A 339 -40.43 -19.00 21.19
C GLU A 339 -41.83 -18.66 21.74
N LYS A 340 -41.89 -17.86 22.82
CA LYS A 340 -43.16 -17.43 23.42
C LYS A 340 -43.14 -15.97 23.88
N THR A 341 -44.01 -15.15 23.31
CA THR A 341 -44.25 -13.79 23.80
C THR A 341 -45.08 -13.83 25.10
N THR A 342 -44.48 -13.41 26.21
CA THR A 342 -45.06 -13.40 27.57
C THR A 342 -44.86 -12.09 28.33
N SER A 343 -43.90 -11.23 27.96
CA SER A 343 -43.62 -9.97 28.67
C SER A 343 -43.17 -8.85 27.72
N ASP A 344 -42.85 -7.67 28.26
CA ASP A 344 -42.27 -6.54 27.51
C ASP A 344 -40.74 -6.62 27.35
N LYS A 345 -40.10 -7.70 27.83
CA LYS A 345 -38.65 -7.94 27.72
C LYS A 345 -38.25 -8.60 26.39
N GLU A 346 -36.96 -8.84 26.23
CA GLU A 346 -36.37 -9.48 25.05
C GLU A 346 -36.31 -11.01 25.17
N LEU A 347 -36.19 -11.67 24.02
CA LEU A 347 -35.74 -13.06 23.89
C LEU A 347 -34.23 -13.14 24.21
N PRO A 348 -33.69 -14.32 24.55
CA PRO A 348 -32.24 -14.52 24.55
C PRO A 348 -31.70 -14.37 23.12
N GLU A 349 -30.42 -14.01 22.96
CA GLU A 349 -29.75 -13.94 21.66
C GLU A 349 -29.32 -15.34 21.19
N THR A 350 -28.92 -16.20 22.14
CA THR A 350 -28.54 -17.59 21.88
C THR A 350 -29.18 -18.56 22.86
N LEU A 351 -29.61 -19.72 22.34
CA LEU A 351 -30.07 -20.88 23.09
C LEU A 351 -29.08 -22.03 22.88
N SER A 352 -28.63 -22.69 23.95
CA SER A 352 -27.92 -23.97 23.87
C SER A 352 -28.83 -25.11 24.32
N VAL A 353 -28.80 -26.25 23.64
CA VAL A 353 -29.64 -27.42 23.94
C VAL A 353 -28.76 -28.67 23.96
N GLU A 354 -28.70 -29.36 25.10
CA GLU A 354 -27.99 -30.64 25.27
C GLU A 354 -29.01 -31.76 25.58
N MET A 355 -29.10 -32.78 24.73
CA MET A 355 -29.91 -33.98 25.00
C MET A 355 -29.51 -35.18 24.12
N GLU A 356 -29.98 -36.37 24.49
CA GLU A 356 -30.09 -37.51 23.57
C GLU A 356 -31.56 -37.77 23.23
N THR A 357 -31.89 -38.01 21.96
CA THR A 357 -33.26 -38.33 21.51
C THR A 357 -33.30 -39.32 20.35
N THR A 358 -34.18 -40.33 20.48
CA THR A 358 -34.55 -41.25 19.39
C THR A 358 -35.87 -40.87 18.71
N ALA A 359 -36.43 -39.70 19.05
CA ALA A 359 -37.64 -39.13 18.49
C ALA A 359 -37.36 -37.75 17.88
N SER A 360 -38.36 -37.09 17.31
CA SER A 360 -38.17 -35.85 16.56
C SER A 360 -38.05 -34.65 17.48
N LEU A 361 -36.98 -33.88 17.34
CA LEU A 361 -36.87 -32.53 17.88
C LEU A 361 -37.33 -31.52 16.82
N ILE A 362 -38.30 -30.67 17.18
CA ILE A 362 -38.71 -29.51 16.38
C ILE A 362 -38.19 -28.26 17.08
N VAL A 363 -37.41 -27.43 16.39
CA VAL A 363 -36.91 -26.14 16.87
C VAL A 363 -37.60 -25.04 16.09
N ASP A 364 -38.69 -24.48 16.64
CA ASP A 364 -39.45 -23.36 16.06
C ASP A 364 -39.12 -22.05 16.78
N THR A 365 -37.89 -21.59 16.55
CA THR A 365 -37.31 -20.41 17.20
C THR A 365 -36.80 -19.42 16.13
N PRO A 366 -37.70 -18.81 15.33
CA PRO A 366 -37.36 -18.02 14.15
C PRO A 366 -36.50 -16.76 14.41
N ASN A 367 -36.28 -16.37 15.65
CA ASN A 367 -35.49 -15.21 16.07
C ASN A 367 -34.28 -15.58 16.97
N LEU A 368 -34.13 -16.84 17.39
CA LEU A 368 -32.98 -17.32 18.16
C LEU A 368 -31.86 -17.90 17.28
N THR A 369 -30.61 -17.68 17.71
CA THR A 369 -29.46 -18.54 17.38
C THR A 369 -29.53 -19.79 18.28
N VAL A 370 -29.43 -21.00 17.74
CA VAL A 370 -29.58 -22.24 18.54
C VAL A 370 -28.37 -23.15 18.37
N SER A 371 -27.76 -23.62 19.46
CA SER A 371 -26.68 -24.62 19.45
C SER A 371 -27.19 -25.97 19.97
N LEU A 372 -26.92 -27.06 19.26
CA LEU A 372 -27.32 -28.43 19.62
C LEU A 372 -26.11 -29.28 20.01
N GLU A 373 -26.23 -29.99 21.14
CA GLU A 373 -25.23 -30.90 21.70
C GLU A 373 -25.84 -32.26 22.07
N GLY A 374 -25.15 -33.35 21.75
CA GLY A 374 -25.63 -34.73 22.00
C GLY A 374 -26.04 -35.48 20.72
N THR A 375 -27.03 -36.36 20.83
CA THR A 375 -27.38 -37.36 19.80
C THR A 375 -28.85 -37.26 19.42
N TYR A 376 -29.15 -37.05 18.14
CA TYR A 376 -30.52 -36.83 17.65
C TYR A 376 -30.82 -37.69 16.42
N THR A 377 -31.93 -38.44 16.41
CA THR A 377 -32.41 -39.11 15.19
C THR A 377 -32.94 -38.09 14.18
N THR A 378 -33.97 -37.31 14.54
CA THR A 378 -34.58 -36.32 13.63
C THR A 378 -34.60 -34.93 14.25
N VAL A 379 -34.16 -33.93 13.49
CA VAL A 379 -34.25 -32.50 13.86
C VAL A 379 -34.93 -31.73 12.73
N GLU A 380 -35.99 -30.99 13.02
CA GLU A 380 -36.57 -29.97 12.13
C GLU A 380 -36.31 -28.58 12.72
N ALA A 381 -35.75 -27.66 11.92
CA ALA A 381 -35.24 -26.38 12.43
C ALA A 381 -35.71 -25.14 11.64
N THR A 382 -36.35 -24.22 12.37
CA THR A 382 -36.70 -22.85 11.99
C THR A 382 -35.96 -21.90 12.94
N THR A 383 -34.80 -21.39 12.54
CA THR A 383 -33.96 -20.52 13.37
C THR A 383 -33.87 -19.08 12.85
N ALA A 384 -33.19 -18.20 13.59
CA ALA A 384 -32.78 -16.89 13.11
C ALA A 384 -31.92 -16.99 11.84
N GLU A 385 -31.78 -15.86 11.13
CA GLU A 385 -30.75 -15.72 10.09
C GLU A 385 -29.34 -15.99 10.66
N ASN A 386 -29.13 -15.71 11.94
CA ASN A 386 -27.86 -15.89 12.66
C ASN A 386 -27.55 -17.32 13.13
N THR A 387 -28.24 -18.34 12.60
CA THR A 387 -27.76 -19.75 12.46
C THR A 387 -28.19 -20.77 13.54
N LEU A 388 -28.49 -22.00 13.10
CA LEU A 388 -28.40 -23.23 13.89
C LEU A 388 -26.95 -23.74 13.95
N ILE A 389 -26.41 -24.05 15.12
CA ILE A 389 -25.05 -24.58 15.32
C ILE A 389 -25.15 -26.05 15.73
N VAL A 390 -24.51 -26.94 14.97
CA VAL A 390 -24.33 -28.36 15.32
C VAL A 390 -22.91 -28.52 15.88
N ALA A 391 -22.78 -28.62 17.21
CA ALA A 391 -21.50 -28.60 17.90
C ALA A 391 -20.59 -29.81 17.58
N LYS A 392 -19.30 -29.73 17.94
CA LYS A 392 -18.23 -30.65 17.49
C LYS A 392 -18.53 -32.14 17.74
N ASN A 393 -19.12 -32.44 18.90
CA ASN A 393 -19.44 -33.80 19.34
C ASN A 393 -20.87 -34.24 19.01
N THR A 394 -21.66 -33.38 18.35
CA THR A 394 -23.07 -33.61 18.09
C THR A 394 -23.27 -34.54 16.89
N VAL A 395 -24.20 -35.49 17.01
CA VAL A 395 -24.61 -36.40 15.94
C VAL A 395 -26.09 -36.18 15.65
N ILE A 396 -26.41 -35.91 14.38
CA ILE A 396 -27.80 -35.83 13.89
C ILE A 396 -27.96 -36.81 12.73
N GLU A 397 -28.91 -37.74 12.79
CA GLU A 397 -29.13 -38.70 11.69
C GLU A 397 -29.78 -38.01 10.48
N THR A 398 -30.88 -37.26 10.68
CA THR A 398 -31.53 -36.43 9.65
C THR A 398 -31.85 -35.02 10.17
N LEU A 399 -31.37 -34.00 9.45
CA LEU A 399 -31.64 -32.58 9.73
C LEU A 399 -32.47 -31.94 8.61
N THR A 400 -33.68 -31.48 8.93
CA THR A 400 -34.55 -30.69 8.06
C THR A 400 -34.44 -29.21 8.40
N VAL A 401 -34.02 -28.38 7.43
CA VAL A 401 -33.82 -26.94 7.61
C VAL A 401 -34.95 -26.17 6.92
N LYS A 402 -35.79 -25.49 7.69
CA LYS A 402 -36.89 -24.66 7.20
C LYS A 402 -36.51 -23.17 7.12
N LYS A 403 -35.75 -22.67 8.11
CA LYS A 403 -35.28 -21.28 8.17
C LYS A 403 -33.95 -21.18 8.92
N GLY A 404 -33.12 -20.23 8.49
CA GLY A 404 -31.84 -19.91 9.10
C GLY A 404 -30.67 -20.62 8.43
N ASN A 405 -29.46 -20.10 8.62
CA ASN A 405 -28.25 -20.80 8.21
C ASN A 405 -27.98 -22.01 9.14
N VAL A 406 -27.06 -22.91 8.77
CA VAL A 406 -26.57 -23.98 9.64
C VAL A 406 -25.04 -23.98 9.67
N LYS A 407 -24.42 -23.97 10.85
CA LYS A 407 -22.98 -24.15 11.07
C LYS A 407 -22.71 -25.53 11.63
N ILE A 408 -21.96 -26.36 10.90
CA ILE A 408 -21.71 -27.76 11.25
C ILE A 408 -20.25 -27.94 11.67
N TYR A 409 -20.03 -28.11 12.98
CA TYR A 409 -18.82 -28.68 13.57
C TYR A 409 -18.97 -30.19 13.77
N GLY A 410 -20.20 -30.65 14.06
CA GLY A 410 -20.52 -32.05 14.31
C GLY A 410 -20.64 -32.93 13.06
N THR A 411 -21.44 -33.99 13.23
CA THR A 411 -21.71 -35.00 12.21
C THR A 411 -23.21 -35.03 11.92
N VAL A 412 -23.59 -34.80 10.66
CA VAL A 412 -24.98 -34.82 10.21
C VAL A 412 -25.12 -35.80 9.03
N GLY A 413 -26.03 -36.77 9.14
CA GLY A 413 -26.21 -37.87 8.18
C GLY A 413 -26.90 -37.43 6.88
N GLU A 414 -28.17 -37.07 6.97
CA GLU A 414 -28.96 -36.45 5.89
C GLU A 414 -29.26 -34.97 6.20
N ILE A 415 -29.27 -34.13 5.16
CA ILE A 415 -29.62 -32.71 5.27
C ILE A 415 -30.70 -32.42 4.21
N VAL A 416 -31.89 -32.04 4.67
CA VAL A 416 -33.04 -31.65 3.85
C VAL A 416 -33.24 -30.15 3.99
N ASN A 417 -32.66 -29.35 3.10
CA ASN A 417 -32.82 -27.89 3.11
C ASN A 417 -34.08 -27.49 2.31
N GLU A 418 -35.16 -27.18 3.02
CA GLU A 418 -36.40 -26.61 2.46
C GLU A 418 -36.38 -25.08 2.45
N GLY A 419 -35.51 -24.47 3.25
CA GLY A 419 -35.33 -23.02 3.35
C GLY A 419 -34.37 -22.44 2.32
N THR A 420 -34.07 -21.15 2.50
CA THR A 420 -33.06 -20.41 1.70
C THR A 420 -31.77 -20.13 2.46
N GLY A 421 -31.57 -20.79 3.61
CA GLY A 421 -30.38 -20.65 4.45
C GLY A 421 -29.20 -21.46 3.93
N LYS A 422 -27.98 -21.00 4.22
CA LYS A 422 -26.73 -21.67 3.83
C LYS A 422 -26.38 -22.79 4.80
N ILE A 423 -25.81 -23.87 4.25
CA ILE A 423 -25.17 -24.93 5.03
C ILE A 423 -23.67 -24.65 5.07
N ILE A 424 -23.11 -24.44 6.25
CA ILE A 424 -21.74 -23.97 6.48
C ILE A 424 -20.96 -25.07 7.18
N ARG A 425 -19.84 -25.51 6.60
CA ARG A 425 -18.97 -26.52 7.20
C ARG A 425 -17.89 -25.82 8.02
N CYS A 426 -18.02 -25.82 9.34
CA CYS A 426 -16.99 -25.24 10.20
C CYS A 426 -15.84 -26.23 10.42
N ILE A 427 -14.64 -25.70 10.63
CA ILE A 427 -13.47 -26.48 11.06
C ILE A 427 -12.62 -25.67 12.05
N ASP A 428 -12.31 -26.27 13.20
CA ASP A 428 -11.45 -25.68 14.23
C ASP A 428 -10.25 -26.53 14.65
N ALA A 429 -10.12 -27.77 14.16
CA ALA A 429 -8.97 -28.62 14.44
C ALA A 429 -8.64 -29.66 13.35
N GLN A 430 -7.40 -30.16 13.39
CA GLN A 430 -6.80 -31.09 12.42
C GLN A 430 -7.55 -32.43 12.30
N ASP A 431 -8.22 -32.88 13.37
CA ASP A 431 -9.00 -34.12 13.42
C ASP A 431 -10.28 -34.08 12.56
N GLU A 432 -10.69 -32.89 12.11
CA GLU A 432 -11.89 -32.71 11.30
C GLU A 432 -11.64 -32.68 9.79
N VAL A 433 -10.37 -32.60 9.37
CA VAL A 433 -9.97 -32.37 7.97
C VAL A 433 -10.61 -33.39 7.00
N GLU A 434 -10.51 -34.70 7.30
CA GLU A 434 -11.07 -35.74 6.44
C GLU A 434 -12.59 -35.63 6.32
N ARG A 435 -13.28 -35.37 7.45
CA ARG A 435 -14.73 -35.21 7.55
C ARG A 435 -15.20 -33.95 6.82
N THR A 436 -14.42 -32.87 6.86
CA THR A 436 -14.68 -31.61 6.15
C THR A 436 -14.44 -31.72 4.64
N LEU A 437 -13.44 -32.49 4.19
CA LEU A 437 -13.25 -32.80 2.76
C LEU A 437 -14.36 -33.72 2.20
N ALA A 438 -14.91 -34.60 3.02
CA ALA A 438 -16.02 -35.49 2.62
C ALA A 438 -17.38 -34.77 2.49
N ASP A 439 -17.58 -33.65 3.18
CA ASP A 439 -18.88 -32.99 3.30
C ASP A 439 -19.21 -32.04 2.12
N THR A 440 -19.48 -32.63 0.95
CA THR A 440 -19.76 -31.88 -0.29
C THR A 440 -21.09 -31.10 -0.29
N ARG A 441 -21.88 -31.18 0.78
CA ARG A 441 -23.24 -30.62 0.91
C ARG A 441 -23.27 -29.15 1.33
N CYS A 442 -22.20 -28.64 1.95
CA CYS A 442 -22.11 -27.25 2.37
C CYS A 442 -21.99 -26.27 1.19
N ASP A 443 -22.36 -25.01 1.39
CA ASP A 443 -22.06 -23.92 0.45
C ASP A 443 -20.57 -23.54 0.51
N HIS A 444 -20.02 -23.45 1.71
CA HIS A 444 -18.61 -23.10 1.96
C HIS A 444 -18.07 -23.71 3.26
N ILE A 445 -16.75 -23.72 3.39
CA ILE A 445 -16.00 -24.08 4.59
C ILE A 445 -15.69 -22.78 5.37
N LEU A 446 -15.81 -22.79 6.69
CA LEU A 446 -15.58 -21.63 7.56
C LEU A 446 -14.56 -21.92 8.66
N ILE A 447 -13.59 -21.01 8.83
CA ILE A 447 -12.59 -21.01 9.90
C ILE A 447 -12.80 -19.74 10.74
N GLU A 448 -13.74 -19.79 11.67
CA GLU A 448 -14.11 -18.70 12.58
C GLU A 448 -13.43 -18.78 13.97
N LYS A 449 -12.62 -19.82 14.22
CA LYS A 449 -11.80 -19.99 15.43
C LYS A 449 -10.34 -20.24 15.08
N PRO A 450 -9.35 -19.81 15.91
CA PRO A 450 -7.95 -20.08 15.63
C PRO A 450 -7.63 -21.58 15.70
N ALA A 451 -7.30 -22.18 14.56
CA ALA A 451 -7.16 -23.64 14.41
C ALA A 451 -5.70 -24.15 14.40
N GLY A 452 -4.72 -23.26 14.59
CA GLY A 452 -3.29 -23.61 14.55
C GLY A 452 -2.84 -23.94 13.12
N THR A 453 -2.61 -25.23 12.84
CA THR A 453 -2.31 -25.75 11.49
C THR A 453 -3.31 -26.83 11.09
N LEU A 454 -3.84 -26.72 9.89
CA LEU A 454 -4.72 -27.67 9.23
C LEU A 454 -4.04 -28.15 7.94
N ASP A 455 -3.39 -29.32 8.00
CA ASP A 455 -2.83 -30.01 6.84
C ASP A 455 -3.91 -30.88 6.18
N PHE A 456 -4.20 -30.60 4.92
CA PHE A 456 -5.19 -31.30 4.09
C PHE A 456 -4.59 -32.45 3.27
N GLY A 457 -3.28 -32.72 3.36
CA GLY A 457 -2.64 -33.92 2.82
C GLY A 457 -2.70 -34.08 1.30
N GLY A 458 -2.88 -33.00 0.54
CA GLY A 458 -3.14 -33.01 -0.90
C GLY A 458 -4.63 -33.09 -1.28
N GLY A 459 -5.52 -32.96 -0.30
CA GLY A 459 -6.97 -32.94 -0.47
C GLY A 459 -7.47 -31.85 -1.42
N THR A 460 -8.65 -32.05 -2.00
CA THR A 460 -9.25 -31.11 -2.96
C THR A 460 -10.67 -30.76 -2.57
N THR A 461 -11.03 -29.48 -2.64
CA THR A 461 -12.39 -28.99 -2.47
C THR A 461 -12.84 -28.08 -3.61
N THR A 462 -14.13 -28.15 -3.96
CA THR A 462 -14.83 -27.23 -4.88
C THR A 462 -15.63 -26.17 -4.14
N LYS A 463 -15.43 -26.04 -2.81
CA LYS A 463 -16.08 -25.05 -1.96
C LYS A 463 -15.14 -23.89 -1.69
N GLN A 464 -15.71 -22.70 -1.50
CA GLN A 464 -14.99 -21.56 -0.95
C GLN A 464 -14.52 -21.85 0.49
N VAL A 465 -13.35 -21.34 0.87
CA VAL A 465 -12.86 -21.31 2.25
C VAL A 465 -12.93 -19.88 2.77
N CYS A 466 -13.76 -19.65 3.78
CA CYS A 466 -13.86 -18.37 4.50
C CYS A 466 -13.00 -18.41 5.77
N VAL A 467 -12.19 -17.38 5.98
CA VAL A 467 -11.25 -17.28 7.09
C VAL A 467 -11.52 -16.01 7.89
N GLU A 468 -11.98 -16.21 9.13
CA GLU A 468 -12.32 -15.16 10.08
C GLU A 468 -11.44 -15.19 11.34
N ALA A 469 -10.63 -16.25 11.49
CA ALA A 469 -9.63 -16.39 12.55
C ALA A 469 -8.27 -16.87 12.01
N SER A 470 -7.22 -16.68 12.82
CA SER A 470 -5.84 -16.97 12.41
C SER A 470 -5.55 -18.47 12.29
N VAL A 471 -4.96 -18.89 11.16
CA VAL A 471 -4.75 -20.31 10.80
C VAL A 471 -3.62 -20.49 9.80
N THR A 472 -2.96 -21.65 9.84
CA THR A 472 -2.13 -22.16 8.73
C THR A 472 -2.91 -23.27 8.01
N ILE A 473 -3.15 -23.11 6.71
CA ILE A 473 -3.74 -24.13 5.84
C ILE A 473 -2.61 -24.71 4.99
N ALA A 474 -2.37 -26.01 5.09
CA ALA A 474 -1.32 -26.71 4.36
C ALA A 474 -1.88 -27.72 3.35
N ASN A 475 -1.20 -27.88 2.22
CA ASN A 475 -1.42 -28.94 1.21
C ASN A 475 -2.89 -29.07 0.71
N LEU A 476 -3.60 -27.96 0.53
CA LEU A 476 -5.00 -27.96 0.07
C LEU A 476 -5.13 -27.47 -1.38
N ILE A 477 -5.94 -28.16 -2.18
CA ILE A 477 -6.37 -27.70 -3.52
C ILE A 477 -7.79 -27.12 -3.41
N VAL A 478 -7.97 -25.86 -3.79
CA VAL A 478 -9.25 -25.14 -3.74
C VAL A 478 -9.64 -24.66 -5.14
N SER A 479 -10.70 -25.22 -5.71
CA SER A 479 -11.15 -24.97 -7.09
C SER A 479 -12.68 -24.85 -7.19
N PRO A 480 -13.30 -23.79 -6.64
CA PRO A 480 -14.72 -23.50 -6.82
C PRO A 480 -15.10 -23.22 -8.28
N GLU A 481 -16.39 -23.34 -8.58
CA GLU A 481 -16.90 -23.06 -9.92
C GLU A 481 -17.04 -21.55 -10.17
N LYS A 482 -17.59 -20.80 -9.20
CA LYS A 482 -17.97 -19.38 -9.38
C LYS A 482 -17.46 -18.44 -8.28
N GLU A 483 -17.00 -19.01 -7.17
CA GLU A 483 -16.67 -18.33 -5.93
C GLU A 483 -15.18 -17.92 -5.88
N HIS A 484 -14.78 -17.13 -4.88
CA HIS A 484 -13.37 -16.90 -4.56
C HIS A 484 -12.84 -18.14 -3.81
N PRO A 485 -11.70 -18.76 -4.22
CA PRO A 485 -11.12 -19.88 -3.48
C PRO A 485 -10.95 -19.61 -1.98
N VAL A 486 -10.34 -18.49 -1.62
CA VAL A 486 -10.22 -18.04 -0.22
C VAL A 486 -10.81 -16.64 -0.03
N MET A 487 -11.65 -16.49 0.98
CA MET A 487 -12.15 -15.21 1.50
C MET A 487 -11.53 -14.96 2.87
N VAL A 488 -11.08 -13.74 3.14
CA VAL A 488 -10.53 -13.32 4.45
C VAL A 488 -11.31 -12.09 4.92
N SER A 489 -12.09 -12.26 5.99
CA SER A 489 -13.09 -11.29 6.49
C SER A 489 -12.93 -10.91 7.98
N GLY A 490 -12.11 -11.64 8.74
CA GLY A 490 -11.86 -11.34 10.16
C GLY A 490 -10.84 -10.21 10.37
N ASP A 491 -10.94 -9.53 11.52
CA ASP A 491 -10.00 -8.47 11.91
C ASP A 491 -8.68 -9.06 12.46
N ASN A 492 -7.54 -8.56 11.96
CA ASN A 492 -6.19 -8.95 12.34
C ASN A 492 -5.88 -10.45 12.10
N VAL A 493 -6.56 -11.06 11.12
CA VAL A 493 -6.36 -12.46 10.74
C VAL A 493 -4.95 -12.68 10.19
N LYS A 494 -4.22 -13.62 10.82
CA LYS A 494 -2.97 -14.17 10.30
C LYS A 494 -3.27 -15.47 9.56
N LEU A 495 -3.19 -15.43 8.24
CA LEU A 495 -3.42 -16.58 7.37
C LEU A 495 -2.10 -16.99 6.72
N THR A 496 -1.63 -18.20 7.01
CA THR A 496 -0.57 -18.85 6.22
C THR A 496 -1.17 -19.90 5.31
N LEU A 497 -0.83 -19.86 4.03
CA LEU A 497 -1.17 -20.86 3.04
C LEU A 497 0.14 -21.53 2.58
N ASP A 498 0.37 -22.80 2.94
CA ASP A 498 1.61 -23.51 2.61
C ASP A 498 1.36 -24.69 1.67
N GLY A 499 2.07 -24.74 0.54
CA GLY A 499 1.88 -25.79 -0.48
C GLY A 499 0.46 -25.88 -1.06
N VAL A 500 -0.35 -24.82 -0.99
CA VAL A 500 -1.73 -24.84 -1.48
C VAL A 500 -1.81 -24.57 -2.98
N LYS A 501 -2.91 -25.01 -3.61
CA LYS A 501 -3.24 -24.67 -5.00
C LYS A 501 -4.61 -24.03 -5.10
N LEU A 502 -4.68 -22.77 -5.51
CA LEU A 502 -5.93 -22.02 -5.65
C LEU A 502 -6.26 -21.82 -7.14
N VAL A 503 -7.49 -22.14 -7.54
CA VAL A 503 -7.93 -22.09 -8.96
C VAL A 503 -9.16 -21.19 -9.11
N CYS A 504 -9.00 -20.10 -9.87
CA CYS A 504 -10.04 -19.13 -10.20
C CYS A 504 -10.63 -19.43 -11.58
N ASN A 505 -11.76 -20.16 -11.60
CA ASN A 505 -12.38 -20.66 -12.83
C ASN A 505 -13.32 -19.62 -13.49
N ALA A 506 -14.13 -18.91 -12.71
CA ALA A 506 -15.09 -17.92 -13.22
C ALA A 506 -14.54 -16.50 -13.31
N ALA A 507 -15.22 -15.67 -14.10
CA ALA A 507 -14.91 -14.25 -14.22
C ALA A 507 -15.00 -13.52 -12.86
N LYS A 508 -14.10 -12.55 -12.64
CA LYS A 508 -14.01 -11.74 -11.40
C LYS A 508 -13.80 -12.54 -10.11
N THR A 509 -13.21 -13.73 -10.19
CA THR A 509 -12.81 -14.50 -8.99
C THR A 509 -11.38 -14.17 -8.57
N TYR A 510 -11.16 -14.04 -7.27
CA TYR A 510 -9.86 -13.66 -6.69
C TYR A 510 -9.37 -14.80 -5.82
N ALA A 511 -8.12 -15.25 -5.97
CA ALA A 511 -7.67 -16.49 -5.33
C ALA A 511 -7.61 -16.34 -3.80
N VAL A 512 -7.08 -15.22 -3.31
CA VAL A 512 -7.37 -14.70 -1.96
C VAL A 512 -8.03 -13.34 -2.08
N ASN A 513 -9.23 -13.18 -1.51
CA ASN A 513 -9.89 -11.89 -1.37
C ASN A 513 -9.89 -11.44 0.10
N CYS A 514 -9.15 -10.39 0.41
CA CYS A 514 -9.20 -9.71 1.70
C CYS A 514 -10.20 -8.55 1.60
N LEU A 515 -11.34 -8.70 2.27
CA LEU A 515 -12.49 -7.80 2.19
C LEU A 515 -13.19 -7.74 3.54
N ASP A 516 -13.67 -6.55 3.92
CA ASP A 516 -14.44 -6.28 5.15
C ASP A 516 -13.77 -6.59 6.50
N GLY A 517 -12.57 -7.18 6.55
CA GLY A 517 -11.72 -7.32 7.74
C GLY A 517 -10.56 -6.30 7.79
N ALA A 518 -10.25 -5.78 8.98
CA ALA A 518 -9.08 -4.93 9.20
C ALA A 518 -7.78 -5.73 9.28
N ASN A 519 -6.66 -5.09 8.90
CA ASN A 519 -5.28 -5.59 9.10
C ASN A 519 -5.01 -7.07 8.73
N PRO A 520 -5.40 -7.57 7.54
CA PRO A 520 -5.07 -8.93 7.12
C PRO A 520 -3.55 -9.11 6.97
N ASP A 521 -3.04 -10.22 7.51
CA ASP A 521 -1.64 -10.67 7.43
C ASP A 521 -1.62 -12.03 6.73
N VAL A 522 -1.44 -12.01 5.40
CA VAL A 522 -1.56 -13.18 4.53
C VAL A 522 -0.19 -13.55 3.96
N THR A 523 0.27 -14.75 4.25
CA THR A 523 1.50 -15.32 3.68
C THR A 523 1.14 -16.55 2.83
N LEU A 524 1.59 -16.56 1.57
CA LEU A 524 1.54 -17.71 0.69
C LEU A 524 2.97 -18.28 0.52
N SER A 525 3.19 -19.46 1.09
CA SER A 525 4.45 -20.21 1.04
C SER A 525 4.32 -21.37 0.06
N ASN A 526 5.33 -21.58 -0.79
CA ASN A 526 5.44 -22.76 -1.69
C ASN A 526 4.20 -23.03 -2.58
N SER A 527 3.36 -22.03 -2.81
CA SER A 527 1.97 -22.22 -3.26
C SER A 527 1.76 -21.85 -4.74
N GLU A 528 0.63 -22.30 -5.31
CA GLU A 528 0.27 -22.09 -6.71
C GLU A 528 -1.10 -21.38 -6.84
N ILE A 529 -1.16 -20.34 -7.67
CA ILE A 529 -2.42 -19.69 -8.06
C ILE A 529 -2.62 -19.77 -9.57
N ILE A 530 -3.80 -20.24 -9.99
CA ILE A 530 -4.19 -20.45 -11.40
C ILE A 530 -5.42 -19.61 -11.74
N ALA A 531 -5.21 -18.49 -12.44
CA ALA A 531 -6.22 -17.44 -12.69
C ALA A 531 -6.83 -17.53 -14.10
N LEU A 532 -7.67 -18.54 -14.35
CA LEU A 532 -8.21 -18.90 -15.69
C LEU A 532 -9.36 -18.02 -16.15
N GLY A 533 -10.20 -17.52 -15.25
CA GLY A 533 -11.31 -16.62 -15.57
C GLY A 533 -10.85 -15.20 -15.98
N THR A 534 -11.73 -14.45 -16.65
CA THR A 534 -11.50 -13.02 -16.97
C THR A 534 -11.55 -12.15 -15.71
N ASP A 535 -10.83 -11.02 -15.68
CA ASP A 535 -10.65 -10.13 -14.50
C ASP A 535 -10.21 -10.82 -13.19
N CYS A 536 -9.70 -12.05 -13.25
CA CYS A 536 -9.27 -12.76 -12.04
C CYS A 536 -8.08 -12.07 -11.38
N ARG A 537 -7.98 -12.25 -10.04
CA ARG A 537 -6.89 -11.71 -9.22
C ARG A 537 -6.16 -12.83 -8.48
N ALA A 538 -4.84 -12.69 -8.28
CA ALA A 538 -4.14 -13.58 -7.36
C ALA A 538 -4.44 -13.19 -5.91
N VAL A 539 -4.24 -11.91 -5.55
CA VAL A 539 -4.70 -11.36 -4.28
C VAL A 539 -5.41 -10.02 -4.50
N SER A 540 -6.51 -9.81 -3.79
CA SER A 540 -7.24 -8.55 -3.74
C SER A 540 -7.24 -8.04 -2.30
N VAL A 541 -6.75 -6.81 -2.08
CA VAL A 541 -6.79 -6.13 -0.78
C VAL A 541 -7.67 -4.89 -0.91
N VAL A 542 -8.84 -4.94 -0.28
CA VAL A 542 -9.79 -3.82 -0.21
C VAL A 542 -10.19 -3.63 1.25
N ASN A 543 -9.61 -2.61 1.89
CA ASN A 543 -9.70 -2.42 3.33
C ASN A 543 -10.50 -1.15 3.66
N THR A 544 -11.82 -1.30 3.71
CA THR A 544 -12.81 -0.24 3.91
C THR A 544 -12.95 0.25 5.35
N ARG A 545 -12.33 -0.41 6.34
CA ARG A 545 -12.49 -0.07 7.76
C ARG A 545 -11.60 1.10 8.18
N ALA A 546 -12.21 2.09 8.81
CA ALA A 546 -11.52 3.25 9.39
C ALA A 546 -10.69 2.93 10.66
N THR A 547 -10.75 1.69 11.15
CA THR A 547 -9.95 1.18 12.29
C THR A 547 -8.67 0.47 11.85
N SER A 548 -8.36 0.47 10.56
CA SER A 548 -7.21 -0.23 10.01
C SER A 548 -5.92 0.58 10.16
N ASP A 549 -4.85 -0.12 10.52
CA ASP A 549 -3.49 0.39 10.66
C ASP A 549 -2.65 -0.08 9.48
N THR A 550 -2.35 -1.38 9.45
CA THR A 550 -1.37 -1.95 8.52
C THR A 550 -1.77 -3.38 8.12
N SER A 551 -1.71 -3.65 6.81
CA SER A 551 -1.93 -4.98 6.20
C SER A 551 -0.63 -5.54 5.62
N TYR A 552 -0.51 -6.86 5.51
CA TYR A 552 0.67 -7.55 4.98
C TYR A 552 0.27 -8.66 3.98
N ILE A 553 0.84 -8.64 2.77
CA ILE A 553 0.71 -9.71 1.77
C ILE A 553 2.11 -10.22 1.40
N THR A 554 2.43 -11.47 1.73
CA THR A 554 3.73 -12.09 1.42
C THR A 554 3.56 -13.25 0.44
N PHE A 555 4.34 -13.24 -0.64
CA PHE A 555 4.58 -14.38 -1.51
C PHE A 555 5.99 -14.89 -1.24
N ASP A 556 6.11 -16.14 -0.83
CA ASP A 556 7.36 -16.83 -0.51
C ASP A 556 7.43 -18.14 -1.32
N ASN A 557 8.34 -18.24 -2.29
CA ASN A 557 8.38 -19.35 -3.25
C ASN A 557 7.02 -19.65 -3.94
N THR A 558 6.17 -18.63 -4.13
CA THR A 558 4.78 -18.78 -4.59
C THR A 558 4.62 -18.34 -6.06
N GLN A 559 3.88 -19.15 -6.84
CA GLN A 559 3.71 -19.01 -8.29
C GLN A 559 2.25 -18.65 -8.63
N ALA A 560 1.96 -17.39 -8.93
CA ALA A 560 0.67 -16.97 -9.47
C ALA A 560 0.75 -16.77 -11.00
N ARG A 561 -0.16 -17.38 -11.74
CA ARG A 561 -0.17 -17.34 -13.21
C ARG A 561 -1.58 -17.40 -13.80
N THR A 562 -1.75 -16.88 -15.00
CA THR A 562 -3.01 -16.94 -15.77
C THR A 562 -3.10 -18.17 -16.69
N SER A 563 -2.02 -18.95 -16.77
CA SER A 563 -1.85 -20.17 -17.57
C SER A 563 -1.69 -21.43 -16.69
N GLN A 564 -1.94 -22.62 -17.24
CA GLN A 564 -1.70 -23.90 -16.54
C GLN A 564 -0.20 -24.24 -16.36
N THR A 565 0.68 -23.61 -17.14
CA THR A 565 2.14 -23.84 -17.11
C THR A 565 2.87 -22.50 -17.11
N ALA A 566 4.06 -22.45 -16.50
CA ALA A 566 4.86 -21.23 -16.49
C ALA A 566 5.45 -20.95 -17.87
N ILE A 567 5.36 -19.70 -18.31
CA ILE A 567 5.81 -19.23 -19.63
C ILE A 567 7.27 -18.76 -19.57
N GLY A 568 7.65 -18.06 -18.49
CA GLY A 568 8.95 -17.43 -18.33
C GLY A 568 9.03 -16.05 -18.98
N ASN A 569 10.17 -15.37 -18.81
CA ASN A 569 10.44 -14.03 -19.34
C ASN A 569 10.68 -13.98 -20.88
N ARG A 570 10.30 -15.02 -21.63
CA ARG A 570 10.41 -15.07 -23.10
C ARG A 570 9.29 -14.28 -23.81
N GLU A 571 9.43 -14.08 -25.11
CA GLU A 571 8.33 -13.63 -25.97
C GLU A 571 7.17 -14.65 -25.93
N TYR A 572 5.94 -14.15 -25.96
CA TYR A 572 4.75 -14.97 -26.13
C TYR A 572 4.62 -15.43 -27.59
N THR A 573 4.19 -16.69 -27.76
CA THR A 573 3.74 -17.23 -29.05
C THR A 573 2.46 -16.54 -29.51
N ALA A 574 2.10 -16.69 -30.79
CA ALA A 574 0.89 -16.08 -31.35
C ALA A 574 -0.40 -16.46 -30.58
N ASP A 575 -0.51 -17.71 -30.09
CA ASP A 575 -1.66 -18.16 -29.31
C ASP A 575 -1.65 -17.62 -27.87
N GLU A 576 -0.48 -17.47 -27.23
CA GLU A 576 -0.34 -16.81 -25.92
C GLU A 576 -0.66 -15.31 -26.01
N ILE A 577 -0.21 -14.63 -27.07
CA ILE A 577 -0.58 -13.23 -27.39
C ILE A 577 -2.09 -13.11 -27.57
N LYS A 578 -2.71 -14.01 -28.35
CA LYS A 578 -4.15 -14.04 -28.61
C LYS A 578 -4.95 -14.31 -27.33
N TYR A 579 -4.49 -15.20 -26.46
CA TYR A 579 -5.11 -15.44 -25.15
C TYR A 579 -5.02 -14.20 -24.27
N PHE A 580 -3.82 -13.63 -24.11
CA PHE A 580 -3.56 -12.44 -23.30
C PHE A 580 -4.43 -11.24 -23.72
N THR A 581 -4.49 -10.97 -25.03
CA THR A 581 -5.29 -9.88 -25.60
C THR A 581 -6.79 -10.14 -25.56
N SER A 582 -7.27 -11.39 -25.68
CA SER A 582 -8.70 -11.69 -25.55
C SER A 582 -9.27 -11.40 -24.16
N ARG A 583 -8.43 -11.34 -23.12
CA ARG A 583 -8.85 -11.18 -21.71
C ARG A 583 -9.33 -9.76 -21.36
N VAL A 584 -9.30 -8.83 -22.31
CA VAL A 584 -9.75 -7.42 -22.16
C VAL A 584 -10.74 -6.95 -23.23
N ALA A 585 -11.18 -7.83 -24.14
CA ALA A 585 -11.92 -7.45 -25.35
C ALA A 585 -13.26 -6.73 -25.09
N ASP A 586 -13.91 -6.98 -23.94
CA ASP A 586 -15.17 -6.35 -23.53
C ASP A 586 -14.96 -4.97 -22.85
N GLY A 587 -13.74 -4.42 -22.85
CA GLY A 587 -13.42 -3.02 -22.54
C GLY A 587 -13.59 -2.56 -21.08
N ASN A 588 -14.07 -3.41 -20.17
CA ASN A 588 -14.48 -3.00 -18.82
C ASN A 588 -13.59 -3.53 -17.68
N TYR A 589 -12.76 -4.56 -17.89
CA TYR A 589 -12.11 -5.32 -16.81
C TYR A 589 -10.75 -5.92 -17.22
N TYR A 590 -9.86 -6.18 -16.23
CA TYR A 590 -8.43 -6.47 -16.44
C TYR A 590 -7.88 -7.46 -15.37
N PRO A 591 -7.36 -8.65 -15.72
CA PRO A 591 -6.78 -9.56 -14.73
C PRO A 591 -5.54 -8.95 -14.05
N ARG A 592 -5.38 -9.11 -12.73
CA ARG A 592 -4.30 -8.50 -11.93
C ARG A 592 -3.60 -9.54 -11.05
N GLY A 593 -2.31 -9.41 -10.78
CA GLY A 593 -1.65 -10.25 -9.77
C GLY A 593 -2.12 -9.87 -8.37
N ILE A 594 -1.44 -8.89 -7.76
CA ILE A 594 -1.90 -8.27 -6.50
C ILE A 594 -2.58 -6.95 -6.82
N SER A 595 -3.78 -6.72 -6.30
CA SER A 595 -4.52 -5.46 -6.45
C SER A 595 -4.82 -4.84 -5.09
N VAL A 596 -4.50 -3.54 -4.95
CA VAL A 596 -4.82 -2.73 -3.77
C VAL A 596 -5.74 -1.58 -4.17
N GLY A 597 -6.80 -1.33 -3.38
CA GLY A 597 -7.71 -0.20 -3.58
C GLY A 597 -8.53 0.11 -2.33
N SER A 598 -8.97 1.36 -2.18
CA SER A 598 -9.75 1.86 -1.03
C SER A 598 -9.28 1.34 0.33
N THR A 599 -8.14 1.83 0.81
CA THR A 599 -7.46 1.37 2.02
C THR A 599 -7.51 2.41 3.15
N GLY A 600 -8.09 2.05 4.29
CA GLY A 600 -8.10 2.86 5.52
C GLY A 600 -6.77 2.89 6.29
N GLY A 601 -5.74 2.20 5.80
CA GLY A 601 -4.40 2.11 6.43
C GLY A 601 -3.33 1.64 5.43
N LYS A 602 -2.10 1.45 5.90
CA LYS A 602 -0.94 1.04 5.09
C LYS A 602 -1.09 -0.39 4.56
N VAL A 603 -0.53 -0.67 3.38
CA VAL A 603 -0.35 -2.04 2.89
C VAL A 603 1.13 -2.30 2.63
N ASN A 604 1.65 -3.44 3.10
CA ASN A 604 2.98 -3.94 2.74
C ASN A 604 2.85 -5.18 1.86
N ILE A 605 3.64 -5.26 0.80
CA ILE A 605 3.70 -6.40 -0.13
C ILE A 605 5.14 -6.89 -0.20
N ALA A 606 5.35 -8.20 -0.07
CA ALA A 606 6.66 -8.83 -0.23
C ALA A 606 6.59 -9.99 -1.21
N LEU A 607 7.44 -9.99 -2.25
CA LEU A 607 7.71 -11.13 -3.11
C LEU A 607 9.16 -11.58 -2.85
N ARG A 608 9.36 -12.83 -2.44
CA ARG A 608 10.70 -13.39 -2.16
C ARG A 608 10.88 -14.83 -2.61
N ASN A 609 12.14 -15.28 -2.65
CA ASN A 609 12.55 -16.68 -2.85
C ASN A 609 12.00 -17.30 -4.16
N ASN A 610 12.27 -16.69 -5.32
CA ASN A 610 11.78 -17.11 -6.64
C ASN A 610 10.25 -17.03 -6.83
N SER A 611 9.56 -16.22 -6.02
CA SER A 611 8.13 -15.95 -6.23
C SER A 611 7.88 -15.34 -7.61
N CYS A 612 6.72 -15.66 -8.19
CA CYS A 612 6.36 -15.25 -9.54
C CYS A 612 4.90 -14.80 -9.63
N ILE A 613 4.66 -13.72 -10.37
CA ILE A 613 3.34 -13.28 -10.84
C ILE A 613 3.44 -13.15 -12.37
N GLU A 614 2.64 -13.91 -13.13
CA GLU A 614 2.83 -14.07 -14.58
C GLU A 614 1.54 -14.00 -15.41
N GLY A 615 1.60 -13.27 -16.54
CA GLY A 615 0.53 -13.25 -17.54
C GLY A 615 -0.73 -12.51 -17.14
N PHE A 616 -0.67 -11.66 -16.10
CA PHE A 616 -1.74 -10.74 -15.73
C PHE A 616 -1.66 -9.46 -16.58
N PHE A 617 -2.73 -8.66 -16.66
CA PHE A 617 -2.65 -7.37 -17.33
C PHE A 617 -1.81 -6.37 -16.51
N TYR A 618 -1.95 -6.41 -15.18
CA TYR A 618 -1.04 -5.74 -14.25
C TYR A 618 -0.49 -6.74 -13.23
N GLY A 619 0.82 -6.76 -13.03
CA GLY A 619 1.46 -7.61 -12.02
C GLY A 619 1.07 -7.19 -10.59
N ILE A 620 1.42 -5.97 -10.20
CA ILE A 620 0.89 -5.29 -9.02
C ILE A 620 0.16 -4.02 -9.50
N ASN A 621 -1.06 -3.81 -8.99
CA ASN A 621 -1.92 -2.69 -9.35
C ASN A 621 -2.39 -1.93 -8.11
N ILE A 622 -1.94 -0.68 -7.97
CA ILE A 622 -2.35 0.23 -6.90
C ILE A 622 -3.37 1.21 -7.47
N ALA A 623 -4.62 1.19 -6.98
CA ALA A 623 -5.74 1.90 -7.62
C ALA A 623 -6.41 2.95 -6.71
N GLY A 624 -6.04 4.22 -6.92
CA GLY A 624 -6.81 5.39 -6.46
C GLY A 624 -6.77 5.64 -4.96
N ILE A 625 -5.66 5.35 -4.28
CA ILE A 625 -5.56 5.43 -2.82
C ILE A 625 -4.75 6.64 -2.33
N THR A 626 -5.04 7.07 -1.10
CA THR A 626 -4.28 8.11 -0.38
C THR A 626 -3.17 7.54 0.49
N GLU A 627 -3.31 6.31 0.99
CA GLU A 627 -2.34 5.70 1.90
C GLU A 627 -1.20 5.02 1.14
N PRO A 628 0.04 5.04 1.66
CA PRO A 628 1.19 4.51 0.95
C PRO A 628 1.21 2.97 0.97
N VAL A 629 1.55 2.37 -0.17
CA VAL A 629 1.95 0.96 -0.27
C VAL A 629 3.46 0.84 -0.23
N ASP A 630 3.97 -0.15 0.50
CA ASP A 630 5.38 -0.47 0.60
C ASP A 630 5.61 -1.85 -0.02
N VAL A 631 6.43 -1.94 -1.06
CA VAL A 631 6.57 -3.14 -1.90
C VAL A 631 8.03 -3.55 -1.97
N ALA A 632 8.34 -4.77 -1.52
CA ALA A 632 9.63 -5.42 -1.68
C ALA A 632 9.52 -6.57 -2.68
N ILE A 633 10.45 -6.64 -3.65
CA ILE A 633 10.56 -7.71 -4.65
C ILE A 633 12.02 -8.14 -4.68
N ASP A 634 12.32 -9.25 -4.02
CA ASP A 634 13.67 -9.81 -3.89
C ASP A 634 13.75 -11.17 -4.58
N ASP A 635 14.76 -11.37 -5.43
CA ASP A 635 15.04 -12.64 -6.13
C ASP A 635 13.78 -13.27 -6.77
N SER A 636 12.94 -12.46 -7.45
CA SER A 636 11.57 -12.82 -7.88
C SER A 636 11.22 -12.31 -9.30
N ARG A 637 10.11 -12.77 -9.89
CA ARG A 637 9.60 -12.31 -11.21
C ARG A 637 8.21 -11.67 -11.14
N LEU A 638 8.02 -10.56 -11.84
CA LEU A 638 6.74 -9.86 -11.97
C LEU A 638 6.46 -9.49 -13.43
N ASP A 639 5.35 -9.99 -13.99
CA ASP A 639 5.08 -10.02 -15.43
C ASP A 639 3.62 -9.63 -15.75
N GLY A 640 3.44 -8.71 -16.71
CA GLY A 640 2.14 -8.30 -17.24
C GLY A 640 2.23 -7.27 -18.38
N ARG A 641 1.16 -6.50 -18.69
CA ARG A 641 1.28 -5.32 -19.60
C ARG A 641 2.17 -4.28 -18.92
N ALA A 642 1.89 -4.01 -17.64
CA ALA A 642 2.86 -3.50 -16.69
C ALA A 642 3.14 -4.56 -15.61
N ALA A 643 4.38 -4.63 -15.15
CA ALA A 643 4.74 -5.31 -13.91
C ALA A 643 4.21 -4.50 -12.71
N LEU A 644 4.39 -3.17 -12.72
CA LEU A 644 3.89 -2.25 -11.70
C LEU A 644 3.00 -1.17 -12.34
N ASN A 645 1.73 -1.07 -11.92
CA ASN A 645 0.81 0.00 -12.30
C ASN A 645 0.38 0.78 -11.06
N VAL A 646 0.68 2.09 -11.01
CA VAL A 646 0.59 2.89 -9.78
C VAL A 646 -0.27 4.15 -9.97
N HIS A 647 -1.45 4.15 -9.35
CA HIS A 647 -2.33 5.31 -9.19
C HIS A 647 -2.47 5.65 -7.69
N GLY A 648 -1.42 6.22 -7.08
CA GLY A 648 -1.38 6.55 -5.65
C GLY A 648 -0.24 7.49 -5.29
N GLN A 649 -0.21 7.95 -4.03
CA GLN A 649 0.88 8.79 -3.51
C GLN A 649 1.84 8.02 -2.59
N LYS A 650 3.09 8.49 -2.51
CA LYS A 650 4.09 8.11 -1.49
C LYS A 650 4.36 6.60 -1.38
N CYS A 651 4.00 5.84 -2.41
CA CYS A 651 4.25 4.40 -2.45
C CYS A 651 5.75 4.16 -2.69
N ILE A 652 6.30 3.13 -2.06
CA ILE A 652 7.72 2.79 -2.15
C ILE A 652 7.87 1.39 -2.73
N PHE A 653 8.64 1.26 -3.81
CA PHE A 653 8.91 -0.01 -4.48
C PHE A 653 10.42 -0.25 -4.46
N ARG A 654 10.85 -1.41 -3.93
CA ARG A 654 12.24 -1.85 -3.88
C ARG A 654 12.37 -3.18 -4.59
N VAL A 655 13.12 -3.21 -5.69
CA VAL A 655 13.25 -4.37 -6.58
C VAL A 655 14.72 -4.75 -6.66
N ASN A 656 15.10 -5.89 -6.10
CA ASN A 656 16.49 -6.35 -6.04
C ASN A 656 16.64 -7.73 -6.68
N ARG A 657 17.69 -7.93 -7.50
CA ARG A 657 18.05 -9.23 -8.12
C ARG A 657 16.88 -9.93 -8.83
N SER A 658 15.95 -9.15 -9.38
CA SER A 658 14.63 -9.60 -9.82
C SER A 658 14.40 -9.34 -11.31
N THR A 659 13.32 -9.89 -11.87
CA THR A 659 12.93 -9.68 -13.27
C THR A 659 11.56 -9.04 -13.36
N LEU A 660 11.49 -7.84 -13.92
CA LEU A 660 10.24 -7.19 -14.31
C LEU A 660 10.00 -7.41 -15.81
N VAL A 661 8.80 -7.80 -16.22
CA VAL A 661 8.44 -8.04 -17.62
C VAL A 661 7.17 -7.28 -17.98
N GLY A 662 7.27 -6.39 -18.97
CA GLY A 662 6.14 -5.68 -19.53
C GLY A 662 5.85 -6.11 -20.95
N ARG A 663 4.57 -6.21 -21.31
CA ARG A 663 4.07 -6.90 -22.50
C ARG A 663 2.99 -6.09 -23.20
N ASN A 664 3.39 -5.17 -24.07
CA ASN A 664 2.44 -4.47 -24.94
C ASN A 664 2.12 -5.33 -26.17
N TYR A 665 0.93 -5.92 -26.16
CA TYR A 665 0.42 -6.73 -27.27
C TYR A 665 -0.85 -6.15 -27.89
N PHE A 666 -1.11 -4.87 -27.65
CA PHE A 666 -2.33 -4.18 -28.07
C PHE A 666 -2.10 -3.39 -29.36
N GLY A 667 -3.17 -3.15 -30.11
CA GLY A 667 -3.12 -2.51 -31.42
C GLY A 667 -4.19 -1.43 -31.52
N GLY A 668 -3.75 -0.18 -31.67
CA GLY A 668 -4.60 1.00 -31.75
C GLY A 668 -3.87 2.13 -32.49
N PRO A 669 -4.50 3.32 -32.61
CA PRO A 669 -3.85 4.49 -33.21
C PRO A 669 -2.64 4.95 -32.37
N THR A 670 -2.74 4.87 -31.04
CA THR A 670 -1.67 5.16 -30.08
C THR A 670 -1.83 4.23 -28.87
N GLU A 671 -0.76 3.55 -28.43
CA GLU A 671 -0.78 2.52 -27.37
C GLU A 671 0.43 2.58 -26.42
N ASP A 672 1.16 3.71 -26.36
CA ASP A 672 2.38 3.88 -25.56
C ASP A 672 2.18 3.54 -24.06
N PHE A 673 3.06 2.67 -23.56
CA PHE A 673 2.95 2.04 -22.25
C PHE A 673 4.32 1.67 -21.67
N ALA A 674 4.39 1.13 -20.44
CA ALA A 674 5.65 0.72 -19.83
C ALA A 674 5.56 -0.45 -18.85
N THR A 675 6.71 -1.03 -18.52
CA THR A 675 6.83 -2.13 -17.56
C THR A 675 6.61 -1.65 -16.12
N VAL A 676 6.96 -0.41 -15.82
CA VAL A 676 6.59 0.32 -14.60
C VAL A 676 5.89 1.62 -15.01
N VAL A 677 4.66 1.84 -14.54
CA VAL A 677 3.87 3.05 -14.85
C VAL A 677 3.53 3.79 -13.56
N LEU A 678 3.97 5.06 -13.46
CA LEU A 678 3.63 5.97 -12.35
C LEU A 678 2.62 7.01 -12.86
N ASP A 679 1.33 6.67 -12.81
CA ASP A 679 0.29 7.24 -13.68
C ASP A 679 -0.45 8.46 -13.09
N ARG A 680 -0.77 9.47 -13.92
CA ARG A 680 -1.41 10.75 -13.55
C ARG A 680 -2.96 10.73 -13.56
N ALA A 681 -3.61 9.60 -13.87
CA ALA A 681 -5.07 9.52 -14.03
C ALA A 681 -5.91 9.84 -12.77
N VAL A 682 -5.30 9.98 -11.60
CA VAL A 682 -5.94 10.49 -10.38
C VAL A 682 -5.13 11.65 -9.80
N ALA A 683 -5.82 12.68 -9.31
CA ALA A 683 -5.18 13.88 -8.74
C ALA A 683 -4.35 13.61 -7.46
N THR A 684 -4.45 12.42 -6.89
CA THR A 684 -3.67 11.95 -5.74
C THR A 684 -2.40 11.18 -6.12
N SER A 685 -2.06 11.04 -7.41
CA SER A 685 -0.82 10.38 -7.83
C SER A 685 0.39 11.32 -7.78
N HIS A 686 1.25 11.20 -6.75
CA HIS A 686 2.52 11.93 -6.68
C HIS A 686 3.52 11.33 -5.67
N SER A 687 4.80 11.72 -5.78
CA SER A 687 5.84 11.45 -4.76
C SER A 687 6.11 9.97 -4.47
N ASN A 688 5.92 9.09 -5.46
CA ASN A 688 6.27 7.67 -5.31
C ASN A 688 7.78 7.46 -5.50
N THR A 689 8.32 6.43 -4.86
CA THR A 689 9.74 6.05 -4.97
C THR A 689 9.88 4.66 -5.57
N VAL A 690 10.64 4.51 -6.64
CA VAL A 690 10.94 3.21 -7.27
C VAL A 690 12.46 3.00 -7.34
N THR A 691 12.99 2.12 -6.49
CA THR A 691 14.39 1.70 -6.51
C THR A 691 14.51 0.32 -7.16
N VAL A 692 15.30 0.21 -8.23
CA VAL A 692 15.61 -1.05 -8.92
C VAL A 692 17.12 -1.27 -8.90
N ALA A 693 17.57 -2.36 -8.29
CA ALA A 693 18.98 -2.72 -8.12
C ALA A 693 19.27 -4.13 -8.64
N ASP A 694 20.39 -4.29 -9.36
CA ASP A 694 20.91 -5.57 -9.87
C ASP A 694 19.86 -6.44 -10.59
N SER A 695 18.88 -5.81 -11.25
CA SER A 695 17.67 -6.46 -11.78
C SER A 695 17.53 -6.29 -13.29
N GLU A 696 16.63 -7.05 -13.91
CA GLU A 696 16.35 -6.95 -15.36
C GLU A 696 14.93 -6.44 -15.61
N ILE A 697 14.78 -5.42 -16.45
CA ILE A 697 13.48 -4.92 -16.93
C ILE A 697 13.34 -5.23 -18.42
N TYR A 698 12.43 -6.14 -18.74
CA TYR A 698 12.08 -6.51 -20.11
C TYR A 698 10.90 -5.68 -20.62
N SER A 699 11.03 -5.24 -21.86
CA SER A 699 10.07 -4.43 -22.61
C SER A 699 9.70 -5.17 -23.90
N TYR A 700 8.61 -5.95 -23.87
CA TYR A 700 8.03 -6.62 -25.04
C TYR A 700 6.96 -5.76 -25.69
N ASN A 701 7.02 -5.66 -27.02
CA ASN A 701 6.13 -4.80 -27.80
C ASN A 701 5.85 -5.42 -29.18
N LYS A 702 4.57 -5.69 -29.50
CA LYS A 702 4.15 -6.33 -30.77
C LYS A 702 2.64 -6.18 -31.01
N PRO A 703 2.16 -5.51 -32.08
CA PRO A 703 2.91 -5.01 -33.23
C PRO A 703 3.57 -3.65 -32.95
N GLN A 704 4.84 -3.53 -33.32
CA GLN A 704 5.54 -2.24 -33.24
C GLN A 704 5.13 -1.35 -34.44
N THR A 705 4.11 -0.52 -34.24
CA THR A 705 3.78 0.61 -35.12
C THR A 705 4.67 1.82 -34.76
N ALA A 706 4.50 2.99 -35.38
CA ALA A 706 5.21 4.20 -34.95
C ALA A 706 4.79 4.70 -33.54
N THR A 707 3.55 4.44 -33.16
CA THR A 707 2.81 5.02 -32.02
C THR A 707 2.44 3.99 -30.94
N ASN A 708 3.14 2.85 -30.91
CA ASN A 708 2.96 1.79 -29.93
C ASN A 708 4.32 1.42 -29.31
N HIS A 709 4.62 1.90 -28.11
CA HIS A 709 5.84 1.61 -27.35
C HIS A 709 5.58 0.77 -26.09
N GLN A 710 6.65 0.15 -25.57
CA GLN A 710 6.74 -0.40 -24.23
C GLN A 710 8.05 0.10 -23.59
N TYR A 711 8.03 1.26 -22.95
CA TYR A 711 9.19 1.74 -22.18
C TYR A 711 9.46 0.79 -20.99
N SER A 712 10.67 0.84 -20.41
CA SER A 712 10.92 0.12 -19.16
C SER A 712 10.23 0.82 -17.99
N ILE A 713 10.22 2.16 -17.98
CA ILE A 713 9.53 3.00 -17.00
C ILE A 713 8.86 4.18 -17.73
N ASP A 714 7.65 4.54 -17.33
CA ASP A 714 6.92 5.73 -17.79
C ASP A 714 6.37 6.50 -16.58
N ILE A 715 6.83 7.75 -16.42
CA ILE A 715 6.55 8.61 -15.28
C ILE A 715 5.67 9.78 -15.73
N ARG A 716 4.37 9.63 -15.47
CA ARG A 716 3.32 10.58 -15.87
C ARG A 716 2.94 11.52 -14.73
N SER A 717 3.03 11.01 -13.50
CA SER A 717 2.70 11.70 -12.24
C SER A 717 3.84 12.60 -11.72
N LEU A 718 3.57 13.38 -10.67
CA LEU A 718 4.44 14.48 -10.20
C LEU A 718 5.39 14.07 -9.07
N HIS A 719 6.54 14.75 -8.98
CA HIS A 719 7.49 14.71 -7.86
C HIS A 719 8.00 13.31 -7.45
N ASN A 720 7.97 12.33 -8.36
CA ASN A 720 8.42 10.97 -8.07
C ASN A 720 9.96 10.88 -8.03
N THR A 721 10.48 9.82 -7.42
CA THR A 721 11.90 9.47 -7.46
C THR A 721 12.07 8.07 -8.03
N VAL A 722 12.90 7.94 -9.07
CA VAL A 722 13.31 6.65 -9.64
C VAL A 722 14.82 6.49 -9.46
N GLU A 723 15.24 5.34 -8.97
CA GLU A 723 16.65 5.00 -8.77
C GLU A 723 16.97 3.69 -9.50
N LEU A 724 17.80 3.77 -10.53
CA LEU A 724 18.32 2.60 -11.25
C LEU A 724 19.76 2.36 -10.80
N LYS A 725 20.00 1.21 -10.15
CA LYS A 725 21.22 0.96 -9.36
C LYS A 725 21.95 -0.33 -9.73
N GLY A 726 23.23 -0.38 -9.40
CA GLY A 726 24.08 -1.57 -9.55
C GLY A 726 24.16 -2.06 -10.99
N SER A 727 24.07 -3.36 -11.23
CA SER A 727 24.14 -3.98 -12.56
C SER A 727 22.77 -4.10 -13.26
N THR A 728 21.84 -3.16 -13.03
CA THR A 728 20.49 -3.20 -13.60
C THR A 728 20.51 -3.12 -15.14
N ARG A 729 19.66 -3.91 -15.79
CA ARG A 729 19.57 -4.02 -17.26
C ARG A 729 18.18 -3.64 -17.76
N LEU A 730 18.12 -2.70 -18.69
CA LEU A 730 16.90 -2.32 -19.41
C LEU A 730 16.94 -2.93 -20.81
N ILE A 731 15.89 -3.67 -21.19
CA ILE A 731 15.93 -4.60 -22.32
C ILE A 731 14.68 -4.42 -23.20
N GLU A 732 14.79 -3.66 -24.28
CA GLU A 732 13.78 -3.67 -25.35
C GLU A 732 13.95 -4.94 -26.19
N VAL A 733 12.91 -5.77 -26.28
CA VAL A 733 12.99 -7.03 -27.01
C VAL A 733 12.40 -6.88 -28.41
N GLY A 734 13.30 -6.81 -29.39
CA GLY A 734 12.99 -6.84 -30.81
C GLY A 734 13.15 -8.23 -31.44
N SER A 735 12.57 -8.37 -32.63
CA SER A 735 12.66 -9.54 -33.52
C SER A 735 12.99 -9.09 -34.94
N THR A 736 13.22 -10.03 -35.88
CA THR A 736 13.45 -9.69 -37.30
C THR A 736 12.21 -9.08 -37.99
N GLU A 737 11.01 -9.35 -37.48
CA GLU A 737 9.74 -8.79 -37.96
C GLU A 737 9.42 -7.44 -37.31
N TYR A 738 9.80 -7.30 -36.02
CA TYR A 738 9.55 -6.12 -35.19
C TYR A 738 10.84 -5.70 -34.47
N PRO A 739 11.76 -4.98 -35.13
CA PRO A 739 13.05 -4.62 -34.56
C PRO A 739 12.91 -3.56 -33.46
N ALA A 740 13.72 -3.69 -32.41
CA ALA A 740 13.80 -2.76 -31.28
C ALA A 740 14.06 -1.32 -31.76
N ARG A 741 13.27 -0.36 -31.27
CA ARG A 741 13.14 0.99 -31.83
C ARG A 741 13.24 2.14 -30.83
N LEU A 742 13.26 1.89 -29.52
CA LEU A 742 13.38 2.93 -28.49
C LEU A 742 14.75 3.63 -28.54
N ASN A 743 14.73 4.97 -28.47
CA ASN A 743 15.95 5.76 -28.24
C ASN A 743 16.34 5.78 -26.75
N PHE A 744 15.34 5.81 -25.87
CA PHE A 744 15.49 5.84 -24.42
C PHE A 744 14.51 4.87 -23.75
N MET A 745 14.91 4.33 -22.59
CA MET A 745 14.15 3.29 -21.89
C MET A 745 13.24 3.82 -20.77
N VAL A 746 13.46 5.06 -20.31
CA VAL A 746 12.67 5.74 -19.28
C VAL A 746 12.03 6.99 -19.87
N CYS A 747 10.71 6.99 -19.99
CA CYS A 747 9.91 8.14 -20.41
C CYS A 747 9.49 8.94 -19.17
N TYR A 748 9.64 10.27 -19.19
CA TYR A 748 9.19 11.15 -18.10
C TYR A 748 9.02 12.60 -18.57
N ASP A 749 8.12 13.30 -17.88
CA ASP A 749 7.89 14.75 -17.95
C ASP A 749 8.81 15.46 -16.94
N ASN A 750 9.73 16.33 -17.41
CA ASN A 750 10.69 16.99 -16.51
C ASN A 750 10.17 18.28 -15.85
N SER A 751 9.02 18.81 -16.28
CA SER A 751 8.39 20.01 -15.70
C SER A 751 7.83 19.80 -14.28
N THR A 752 7.89 18.56 -13.78
CA THR A 752 7.11 18.05 -12.65
C THR A 752 7.94 17.66 -11.41
N ASP A 753 9.19 18.13 -11.35
CA ASP A 753 10.21 17.76 -10.34
C ASP A 753 10.45 16.24 -10.20
N ASN A 754 10.19 15.44 -11.25
CA ASN A 754 10.53 14.02 -11.25
C ASN A 754 12.06 13.84 -11.24
N VAL A 755 12.59 13.09 -10.26
CA VAL A 755 14.03 12.83 -10.08
C VAL A 755 14.36 11.42 -10.54
N ILE A 756 15.23 11.27 -11.55
CA ILE A 756 15.70 9.97 -12.03
C ILE A 756 17.21 9.87 -11.84
N ASN A 757 17.64 9.00 -10.92
CA ASN A 757 19.04 8.70 -10.64
C ASN A 757 19.44 7.39 -11.32
N VAL A 758 20.59 7.38 -11.99
CA VAL A 758 21.09 6.23 -12.77
C VAL A 758 22.55 5.96 -12.42
N ASP A 759 22.84 4.80 -11.83
CA ASP A 759 24.21 4.36 -11.54
C ASP A 759 25.00 4.09 -12.84
N PRO A 760 26.33 4.34 -12.87
CA PRO A 760 27.18 4.02 -14.03
C PRO A 760 27.24 2.53 -14.42
N GLY A 761 26.69 1.62 -13.60
CA GLY A 761 26.58 0.19 -13.90
C GLY A 761 25.30 -0.21 -14.65
N VAL A 762 24.33 0.70 -14.79
CA VAL A 762 23.07 0.44 -15.48
C VAL A 762 23.31 0.35 -16.99
N THR A 763 22.75 -0.67 -17.64
CA THR A 763 22.94 -0.93 -19.07
C THR A 763 21.63 -1.02 -19.84
N VAL A 764 21.69 -0.72 -21.13
CA VAL A 764 20.57 -0.78 -22.07
C VAL A 764 20.89 -1.78 -23.18
N SER A 765 19.89 -2.54 -23.63
CA SER A 765 19.98 -3.43 -24.79
C SER A 765 18.65 -3.46 -25.55
N GLY A 766 18.73 -3.68 -26.87
CA GLY A 766 17.64 -3.45 -27.80
C GLY A 766 18.19 -2.76 -29.04
N LYS A 767 17.69 -1.57 -29.35
CA LYS A 767 18.22 -0.71 -30.43
C LYS A 767 19.68 -0.32 -30.19
N GLU A 768 20.49 -0.31 -31.25
CA GLU A 768 21.86 0.21 -31.17
C GLU A 768 21.86 1.71 -30.84
N GLY A 769 22.75 2.13 -29.93
CA GLY A 769 22.88 3.52 -29.49
C GLY A 769 21.92 3.96 -28.40
N ALA A 770 20.89 3.18 -28.05
CA ALA A 770 19.87 3.54 -27.06
C ALA A 770 20.43 3.90 -25.66
N LYS A 771 19.65 4.69 -24.92
CA LYS A 771 20.01 5.32 -23.63
C LYS A 771 19.02 4.95 -22.53
N VAL A 772 19.37 5.24 -21.27
CA VAL A 772 18.42 5.12 -20.16
C VAL A 772 17.40 6.26 -20.22
N LEU A 773 17.88 7.50 -20.44
CA LEU A 773 17.11 8.74 -20.49
C LEU A 773 17.24 9.41 -21.88
N PRO A 774 16.26 10.23 -22.31
CA PRO A 774 16.31 11.00 -23.57
C PRO A 774 17.55 11.90 -23.71
N ALA A 775 18.01 12.12 -24.94
CA ALA A 775 19.16 12.98 -25.25
C ALA A 775 18.78 14.47 -25.35
N THR A 776 18.70 15.15 -24.20
CA THR A 776 18.42 16.61 -24.15
C THR A 776 19.47 17.47 -24.85
N VAL A 777 20.73 17.02 -24.89
CA VAL A 777 21.84 17.70 -25.60
C VAL A 777 22.04 17.10 -27.00
N TRP A 778 21.96 17.95 -28.03
CA TRP A 778 22.12 17.54 -29.42
C TRP A 778 23.58 17.25 -29.79
N ASP A 779 23.81 16.25 -30.63
CA ASP A 779 25.11 15.96 -31.24
C ASP A 779 25.43 16.87 -32.44
N GLY A 780 24.38 17.38 -33.12
CA GLY A 780 24.43 18.11 -34.37
C GLY A 780 24.13 17.28 -35.62
N SER A 781 23.68 16.02 -35.46
CA SER A 781 23.51 15.06 -36.56
C SER A 781 22.36 14.06 -36.41
N SER A 782 21.97 13.72 -35.18
CA SER A 782 20.91 12.76 -34.90
C SER A 782 19.53 13.37 -35.16
N VAL A 783 18.65 12.57 -35.76
CA VAL A 783 17.28 12.94 -36.16
C VAL A 783 16.38 11.73 -35.94
N TYR A 784 15.34 11.85 -35.12
CA TYR A 784 14.42 10.76 -34.78
C TYR A 784 12.97 11.22 -34.88
N ALA A 785 12.06 10.37 -35.35
CA ALA A 785 10.64 10.72 -35.38
C ALA A 785 10.03 10.55 -33.97
N PRO A 786 9.47 11.61 -33.34
CA PRO A 786 8.76 11.50 -32.08
C PRO A 786 7.49 10.65 -32.20
N ALA A 787 7.05 10.09 -31.08
CA ALA A 787 5.72 9.51 -30.97
C ALA A 787 4.65 10.61 -31.06
N ALA A 788 3.60 10.40 -31.83
CA ALA A 788 2.37 11.20 -31.71
C ALA A 788 1.49 10.63 -30.58
N ASP A 789 0.82 11.49 -29.84
CA ASP A 789 -0.09 11.11 -28.75
C ASP A 789 -1.46 10.60 -29.26
N ALA A 790 -2.44 10.48 -28.36
CA ALA A 790 -3.78 9.99 -28.70
C ALA A 790 -4.64 11.00 -29.50
N ASP A 791 -4.27 12.28 -29.51
CA ASP A 791 -4.95 13.32 -30.28
C ASP A 791 -4.27 13.60 -31.63
N GLY A 792 -3.00 13.19 -31.77
CA GLY A 792 -2.16 13.32 -32.96
C GLY A 792 -1.08 14.40 -32.82
N ASP A 793 -0.83 14.86 -31.60
CA ASP A 793 0.12 15.92 -31.27
C ASP A 793 1.47 15.33 -30.83
N TYR A 794 2.53 16.13 -30.91
CA TYR A 794 3.92 15.65 -30.78
C TYR A 794 4.59 16.14 -29.49
N PRO A 795 4.62 15.32 -28.43
CA PRO A 795 5.56 15.49 -27.32
C PRO A 795 7.01 15.31 -27.80
N ILE A 796 7.91 16.18 -27.34
CA ILE A 796 9.32 16.22 -27.71
C ILE A 796 10.17 16.04 -26.45
N TYR A 797 10.80 14.88 -26.31
CA TYR A 797 11.64 14.52 -25.17
C TYR A 797 13.14 14.76 -25.43
N GLU A 798 13.61 14.65 -26.68
CA GLU A 798 15.03 14.80 -27.02
C GLU A 798 15.31 15.69 -28.25
N ALA A 799 16.52 16.25 -28.32
CA ALA A 799 16.86 17.28 -29.31
C ALA A 799 16.76 16.78 -30.77
N ALA A 800 16.98 15.48 -30.98
CA ALA A 800 16.86 14.82 -32.27
C ALA A 800 15.40 14.69 -32.76
N GLU A 801 14.41 14.71 -31.86
CA GLU A 801 12.98 14.76 -32.20
C GLU A 801 12.58 16.17 -32.65
N LEU A 802 13.04 17.20 -31.92
CA LEU A 802 12.85 18.60 -32.30
C LEU A 802 13.44 18.88 -33.70
N LYS A 803 14.62 18.29 -33.99
CA LYS A 803 15.25 18.38 -35.31
C LYS A 803 14.42 17.70 -36.41
N TRP A 804 13.76 16.57 -36.13
CA TRP A 804 12.89 15.90 -37.10
C TRP A 804 11.64 16.74 -37.44
N ILE A 805 11.02 17.36 -36.43
CA ILE A 805 9.91 18.31 -36.63
C ILE A 805 10.33 19.43 -37.59
N ALA A 806 11.50 20.02 -37.36
CA ALA A 806 12.04 21.07 -38.23
C ALA A 806 12.30 20.58 -39.66
N ASP A 807 12.73 19.34 -39.85
CA ASP A 807 12.91 18.75 -41.18
C ASP A 807 11.57 18.46 -41.89
N GLN A 808 10.51 18.05 -41.16
CA GLN A 808 9.16 17.91 -41.74
C GLN A 808 8.62 19.24 -42.26
N ILE A 809 8.67 20.28 -41.43
CA ILE A 809 8.19 21.63 -41.77
C ILE A 809 8.96 22.15 -42.99
N ASN A 810 10.29 22.02 -42.98
CA ASN A 810 11.14 22.46 -44.10
C ASN A 810 10.93 21.62 -45.38
N SER A 811 10.54 20.35 -45.30
CA SER A 811 10.14 19.56 -46.49
C SER A 811 8.73 19.89 -47.01
N GLY A 812 7.99 20.77 -46.32
CA GLY A 812 6.59 21.12 -46.64
C GLY A 812 5.55 20.16 -46.09
N ASN A 813 5.93 19.30 -45.13
CA ASN A 813 4.98 18.53 -44.33
C ASN A 813 4.61 19.35 -43.08
N TYR A 814 3.43 19.96 -43.12
CA TYR A 814 2.93 20.83 -42.03
C TYR A 814 2.25 20.08 -40.88
N LEU A 815 2.38 18.75 -40.79
CA LEU A 815 1.78 17.94 -39.72
C LEU A 815 0.25 18.14 -39.61
N TYR A 816 -0.45 18.23 -40.75
CA TYR A 816 -1.90 18.46 -40.79
C TYR A 816 -2.70 17.17 -40.58
N LEU A 817 -3.55 17.16 -39.54
CA LEU A 817 -4.35 16.03 -39.13
C LEU A 817 -5.71 16.07 -39.86
N GLU A 818 -5.77 15.52 -41.08
CA GLU A 818 -6.97 15.57 -41.94
C GLU A 818 -8.26 15.13 -41.23
N ALA A 819 -8.19 14.06 -40.44
CA ALA A 819 -9.33 13.52 -39.68
C ALA A 819 -9.80 14.40 -38.50
N LYS A 820 -8.94 15.31 -38.02
CA LYS A 820 -9.23 16.26 -36.93
C LYS A 820 -9.52 17.68 -37.44
N GLY A 821 -9.22 17.97 -38.71
CA GLY A 821 -9.43 19.28 -39.34
C GLY A 821 -8.46 20.39 -38.90
N ARG A 822 -7.35 20.04 -38.23
CA ARG A 822 -6.39 20.98 -37.62
C ARG A 822 -4.94 20.54 -37.89
N TYR A 823 -3.99 21.43 -37.63
CA TYR A 823 -2.59 21.05 -37.50
C TYR A 823 -2.35 20.34 -36.16
N ALA A 824 -1.32 19.49 -36.11
CA ALA A 824 -0.78 19.00 -34.86
C ALA A 824 -0.16 20.14 -34.04
N GLN A 825 -0.20 20.01 -32.72
CA GLN A 825 0.61 20.77 -31.79
C GLN A 825 1.97 20.07 -31.65
N VAL A 826 3.02 20.85 -31.41
CA VAL A 826 4.35 20.36 -31.03
C VAL A 826 4.64 20.93 -29.65
N TYR A 827 4.94 20.07 -28.68
CA TYR A 827 5.16 20.50 -27.29
C TYR A 827 6.39 19.85 -26.66
N LEU A 828 7.10 20.61 -25.82
CA LEU A 828 8.30 20.12 -25.15
C LEU A 828 7.94 19.30 -23.90
N MET A 829 8.77 18.31 -23.58
CA MET A 829 8.71 17.51 -22.35
C MET A 829 10.01 17.59 -21.53
N ASN A 830 11.03 18.24 -22.10
CA ASN A 830 12.33 18.52 -21.52
C ASN A 830 12.86 19.88 -22.02
N ASP A 831 13.72 20.50 -21.22
CA ASP A 831 14.71 21.46 -21.72
C ASP A 831 15.60 20.81 -22.79
N ILE A 832 15.88 21.54 -23.87
CA ILE A 832 16.69 21.10 -25.01
C ILE A 832 17.94 21.97 -25.12
N ASP A 833 19.08 21.36 -25.39
CA ASP A 833 20.35 22.03 -25.67
C ASP A 833 20.79 21.69 -27.11
N LEU A 834 20.74 22.67 -28.00
CA LEU A 834 21.17 22.54 -29.39
C LEU A 834 22.71 22.59 -29.55
N ASN A 835 23.45 22.69 -28.43
CA ASN A 835 24.89 22.46 -28.31
C ASN A 835 25.74 23.31 -29.27
N ASN A 836 25.27 24.53 -29.55
CA ASN A 836 25.84 25.48 -30.51
C ASN A 836 26.05 24.90 -31.93
N LYS A 837 25.29 23.86 -32.29
CA LYS A 837 25.33 23.19 -33.60
C LYS A 837 24.48 23.96 -34.61
N PRO A 838 24.84 23.96 -35.91
CA PRO A 838 24.06 24.63 -36.95
C PRO A 838 22.60 24.15 -36.98
N TRP A 839 21.68 25.04 -36.61
CA TRP A 839 20.25 24.82 -36.63
C TRP A 839 19.65 25.35 -37.93
N THR A 840 18.92 24.49 -38.64
CA THR A 840 18.08 24.89 -39.78
C THR A 840 16.72 25.36 -39.23
N PRO A 841 16.37 26.65 -39.30
CA PRO A 841 15.13 27.17 -38.75
C PRO A 841 13.90 26.51 -39.34
N MET A 842 12.83 26.40 -38.56
CA MET A 842 11.56 25.86 -39.05
C MET A 842 10.97 26.80 -40.12
N GLY A 843 11.00 26.36 -41.38
CA GLY A 843 10.46 27.08 -42.52
C GLY A 843 11.35 28.19 -43.11
N CYS A 844 12.63 27.88 -43.33
CA CYS A 844 13.60 28.84 -43.89
C CYS A 844 13.81 28.76 -45.42
N GLN A 845 13.33 27.71 -46.10
CA GLN A 845 13.80 27.35 -47.46
C GLN A 845 13.34 28.25 -48.64
N ASN A 846 12.49 29.27 -48.43
CA ASN A 846 11.80 29.96 -49.54
C ASN A 846 12.40 31.34 -49.89
N HIS A 847 13.14 31.42 -51.00
CA HIS A 847 13.79 32.65 -51.50
C HIS A 847 12.88 33.54 -52.40
N SER A 848 11.59 33.21 -52.53
CA SER A 848 10.66 33.90 -53.44
C SER A 848 9.93 35.07 -52.78
N TYR A 849 10.32 36.31 -53.10
CA TYR A 849 9.62 37.53 -52.65
C TYR A 849 8.29 37.74 -53.40
N THR A 850 7.31 36.88 -53.14
CA THR A 850 5.97 36.93 -53.73
C THR A 850 4.90 36.65 -52.67
N LEU A 851 4.32 37.72 -52.08
CA LEU A 851 3.31 37.61 -51.01
C LEU A 851 2.03 36.84 -51.40
N SER A 852 1.82 36.60 -52.71
CA SER A 852 0.71 35.83 -53.28
C SER A 852 1.03 34.35 -53.56
N GLY A 853 2.28 33.91 -53.38
CA GLY A 853 2.68 32.52 -53.52
C GLY A 853 2.24 31.66 -52.33
N VAL A 854 2.04 30.35 -52.56
CA VAL A 854 1.88 29.41 -51.44
C VAL A 854 3.26 29.10 -50.88
N ASP A 855 3.60 29.71 -49.74
CA ASP A 855 4.86 29.50 -49.01
C ASP A 855 4.99 28.04 -48.55
N LYS A 856 5.63 27.20 -49.37
CA LYS A 856 5.62 25.73 -49.25
C LYS A 856 6.27 25.11 -48.02
N CYS A 857 6.91 25.91 -47.15
CA CYS A 857 7.74 25.42 -46.05
C CYS A 857 7.49 26.13 -44.72
N ALA A 858 6.66 27.17 -44.67
CA ALA A 858 6.48 27.98 -43.47
C ALA A 858 5.74 27.23 -42.35
N PHE A 859 5.98 27.63 -41.09
CA PHE A 859 5.35 27.02 -39.93
C PHE A 859 3.83 27.33 -39.86
N TYR A 860 3.09 26.30 -39.43
CA TYR A 860 1.65 26.28 -39.18
C TYR A 860 1.40 25.49 -37.88
N GLY A 861 0.28 25.76 -37.21
CA GLY A 861 -0.07 25.09 -35.95
C GLY A 861 0.61 25.71 -34.74
N GLU A 862 0.69 24.93 -33.67
CA GLU A 862 1.13 25.41 -32.36
C GLU A 862 2.50 24.84 -31.97
N PHE A 863 3.41 25.71 -31.53
CA PHE A 863 4.61 25.31 -30.79
C PHE A 863 4.47 25.74 -29.33
N HIS A 864 4.33 24.77 -28.42
CA HIS A 864 4.12 25.01 -26.99
C HIS A 864 5.39 24.60 -26.22
N GLY A 865 6.14 25.57 -25.73
CA GLY A 865 7.36 25.32 -24.96
C GLY A 865 7.12 24.77 -23.55
N THR A 866 5.86 24.75 -23.07
CA THR A 866 5.44 24.13 -21.78
C THR A 866 6.23 24.59 -20.55
N GLY A 867 6.86 25.77 -20.62
CA GLY A 867 7.76 26.33 -19.60
C GLY A 867 9.24 25.99 -19.78
N HIS A 868 9.58 25.10 -20.71
CA HIS A 868 10.94 24.65 -20.99
C HIS A 868 11.79 25.65 -21.78
N THR A 869 13.09 25.42 -21.75
CA THR A 869 14.12 26.19 -22.45
C THR A 869 14.69 25.42 -23.64
N VAL A 870 14.79 26.07 -24.80
CA VAL A 870 15.71 25.65 -25.88
C VAL A 870 16.96 26.53 -25.82
N SER A 871 18.12 25.90 -25.63
CA SER A 871 19.39 26.57 -25.33
C SER A 871 20.46 26.34 -26.40
N ASN A 872 21.44 27.26 -26.45
CA ASN A 872 22.61 27.22 -27.34
C ASN A 872 22.23 27.09 -28.83
N LEU A 873 21.18 27.81 -29.24
CA LEU A 873 20.66 27.88 -30.61
C LEU A 873 21.62 28.64 -31.52
N ASN A 874 22.19 27.98 -32.54
CA ASN A 874 23.13 28.59 -33.49
C ASN A 874 22.58 28.54 -34.93
N VAL A 875 22.14 29.68 -35.48
CA VAL A 875 21.51 29.77 -36.82
C VAL A 875 22.54 30.16 -37.91
N ASP A 876 23.62 29.40 -37.95
CA ASP A 876 24.69 29.50 -38.94
C ASP A 876 24.32 28.75 -40.23
N ILE A 877 23.35 29.31 -40.97
CA ILE A 877 22.93 28.85 -42.30
C ILE A 877 22.76 30.02 -43.28
N VAL A 878 22.48 29.70 -44.55
CA VAL A 878 22.13 30.65 -45.60
C VAL A 878 20.61 30.60 -45.86
N ALA A 879 19.88 31.67 -45.50
CA ALA A 879 18.43 31.77 -45.70
C ALA A 879 17.92 33.23 -45.57
N ASP A 880 16.83 33.53 -46.27
CA ASP A 880 16.13 34.83 -46.21
C ASP A 880 15.52 35.16 -44.83
N ALA A 881 15.16 34.13 -44.05
CA ALA A 881 14.49 34.26 -42.76
C ALA A 881 15.18 33.37 -41.70
N LYS A 882 15.69 33.99 -40.63
CA LYS A 882 16.46 33.29 -39.57
C LYS A 882 15.87 33.48 -38.17
N GLY A 883 15.94 32.41 -37.38
CA GLY A 883 15.49 32.33 -35.97
C GLY A 883 15.43 30.88 -35.50
N PHE A 884 14.78 30.61 -34.38
CA PHE A 884 14.34 29.25 -34.05
C PHE A 884 13.32 28.75 -35.10
N ILE A 885 12.36 29.61 -35.42
CA ILE A 885 11.45 29.51 -36.57
C ILE A 885 11.92 30.52 -37.63
N GLY A 886 12.05 30.09 -38.88
CA GLY A 886 12.39 30.95 -40.00
C GLY A 886 11.21 31.85 -40.36
N LYS A 887 10.07 31.24 -40.69
CA LYS A 887 8.86 31.96 -41.13
C LYS A 887 7.58 31.27 -40.66
N THR A 888 6.61 32.04 -40.17
CA THR A 888 5.23 31.59 -39.94
C THR A 888 4.29 32.14 -41.03
N LEU A 889 3.18 31.46 -41.28
CA LEU A 889 2.15 31.91 -42.25
C LEU A 889 0.95 32.64 -41.63
N GLY A 890 0.88 32.70 -40.29
CA GLY A 890 -0.18 33.38 -39.54
C GLY A 890 -1.46 32.56 -39.33
N LYS A 891 -1.94 31.85 -40.36
CA LYS A 891 -3.15 31.01 -40.31
C LYS A 891 -3.08 29.98 -39.18
N GLU A 892 -3.72 30.29 -38.04
CA GLU A 892 -3.78 29.47 -36.82
C GLU A 892 -2.39 29.14 -36.24
N ALA A 893 -1.39 29.99 -36.48
CA ALA A 893 -0.03 29.80 -35.97
C ALA A 893 0.10 30.38 -34.55
N SER A 894 0.53 29.57 -33.59
CA SER A 894 0.82 30.00 -32.21
C SER A 894 2.18 29.52 -31.74
N ILE A 895 2.85 30.34 -30.92
CA ILE A 895 4.08 29.99 -30.20
C ILE A 895 3.89 30.44 -28.76
N LYS A 896 4.00 29.55 -27.77
CA LYS A 896 3.70 29.92 -26.37
C LYS A 896 4.58 29.24 -25.32
N GLU A 897 4.75 29.90 -24.17
CA GLU A 897 5.40 29.36 -22.96
C GLU A 897 6.80 28.77 -23.24
N LEU A 898 7.63 29.47 -24.02
CA LEU A 898 8.93 28.98 -24.48
C LEU A 898 10.05 29.95 -24.09
N THR A 899 11.11 29.45 -23.45
CA THR A 899 12.35 30.20 -23.27
C THR A 899 13.39 29.83 -24.33
N LEU A 900 14.03 30.82 -24.96
CA LEU A 900 15.21 30.63 -25.80
C LEU A 900 16.44 31.24 -25.11
N LYS A 901 17.55 30.50 -25.03
CA LYS A 901 18.73 30.93 -24.26
C LYS A 901 20.04 30.74 -25.00
N ASN A 902 20.97 31.70 -24.87
CA ASN A 902 22.28 31.68 -25.54
C ASN A 902 22.12 31.56 -27.08
N VAL A 903 21.40 32.51 -27.68
CA VAL A 903 21.07 32.46 -29.12
C VAL A 903 22.13 33.17 -29.94
N ALA A 904 22.77 32.46 -30.87
CA ALA A 904 23.74 32.98 -31.82
C ALA A 904 23.16 32.95 -33.25
N ILE A 905 23.18 34.08 -33.95
CA ILE A 905 22.81 34.16 -35.37
C ILE A 905 23.89 34.97 -36.12
N PRO A 906 24.91 34.29 -36.71
CA PRO A 906 25.89 34.95 -37.55
C PRO A 906 25.38 35.19 -38.97
N LEU A 907 26.09 36.08 -39.69
CA LEU A 907 26.02 36.22 -41.15
C LEU A 907 27.12 35.35 -41.78
N ASN A 908 26.84 34.82 -42.96
CA ASN A 908 27.86 34.27 -43.85
C ASN A 908 28.08 35.27 -44.98
N ASP A 909 29.35 35.59 -45.29
CA ASP A 909 29.74 36.68 -46.19
C ASP A 909 29.47 36.41 -47.70
N ASP A 910 28.68 35.38 -48.04
CA ASP A 910 28.36 35.01 -49.42
C ASP A 910 27.32 35.94 -50.05
N ALA A 911 27.75 36.72 -51.05
CA ALA A 911 27.05 37.89 -51.55
C ALA A 911 25.71 37.64 -52.30
N GLU A 912 25.31 36.39 -52.58
CA GLU A 912 24.06 36.11 -53.31
C GLU A 912 22.81 36.00 -52.40
N ILE A 913 22.94 35.68 -51.11
CA ILE A 913 21.78 35.46 -50.21
C ILE A 913 21.95 36.23 -48.90
N GLN A 914 21.45 37.45 -48.92
CA GLN A 914 21.38 38.34 -47.77
C GLN A 914 20.13 38.04 -46.93
N GLY A 915 20.33 37.71 -45.64
CA GLY A 915 19.25 37.37 -44.70
C GLY A 915 18.34 38.57 -44.40
N LYS A 916 17.15 38.58 -44.99
CA LYS A 916 16.25 39.74 -45.06
C LYS A 916 15.43 40.01 -43.78
N TRP A 917 15.28 39.00 -42.92
CA TRP A 917 14.50 39.06 -41.68
C TRP A 917 15.11 38.14 -40.61
N VAL A 918 15.49 38.68 -39.45
CA VAL A 918 16.14 37.89 -38.39
C VAL A 918 15.59 38.23 -37.01
N GLY A 919 15.18 37.21 -36.25
CA GLY A 919 14.87 37.34 -34.82
C GLY A 919 15.09 36.02 -34.10
N ALA A 920 15.41 36.03 -32.80
CA ALA A 920 15.77 34.81 -32.09
C ALA A 920 14.65 33.77 -32.10
N LEU A 921 13.39 34.19 -31.93
CA LEU A 921 12.23 33.32 -31.98
C LEU A 921 11.72 33.13 -33.42
N VAL A 922 11.46 34.23 -34.14
CA VAL A 922 10.92 34.20 -35.51
C VAL A 922 11.65 35.18 -36.43
N GLY A 923 12.12 34.72 -37.59
CA GLY A 923 12.62 35.61 -38.63
C GLY A 923 11.51 36.49 -39.24
N CYS A 924 10.54 35.84 -39.90
CA CYS A 924 9.42 36.50 -40.56
C CYS A 924 8.07 35.97 -40.04
N MET A 925 7.38 36.75 -39.22
CA MET A 925 6.11 36.40 -38.59
C MET A 925 4.91 36.86 -39.41
N GLY A 926 4.00 35.94 -39.72
CA GLY A 926 2.75 36.19 -40.44
C GLY A 926 1.73 37.01 -39.62
N GLY A 927 0.90 37.79 -40.31
CA GLY A 927 0.05 38.84 -39.73
C GLY A 927 -0.89 38.39 -38.61
N ASP A 928 -1.40 37.16 -38.67
CA ASP A 928 -2.31 36.55 -37.70
C ASP A 928 -1.66 35.50 -36.77
N THR A 929 -0.32 35.47 -36.70
CA THR A 929 0.43 34.62 -35.74
C THR A 929 0.29 35.18 -34.33
N ASN A 930 -0.01 34.33 -33.35
CA ASN A 930 -0.02 34.69 -31.94
C ASN A 930 1.26 34.22 -31.23
N VAL A 931 1.76 35.02 -30.29
CA VAL A 931 2.91 34.64 -29.44
C VAL A 931 2.59 35.02 -27.98
N SER A 932 2.70 34.08 -27.02
CA SER A 932 2.47 34.42 -25.61
C SER A 932 3.53 33.84 -24.69
N ASP A 933 3.88 34.55 -23.63
CA ASP A 933 4.70 34.01 -22.53
C ASP A 933 6.05 33.43 -23.02
N CYS A 934 6.62 34.04 -24.07
CA CYS A 934 7.86 33.62 -24.69
C CYS A 934 9.01 34.56 -24.31
N HIS A 935 10.14 33.99 -23.89
CA HIS A 935 11.26 34.71 -23.31
C HIS A 935 12.54 34.40 -24.06
N VAL A 936 13.41 35.40 -24.26
CA VAL A 936 14.70 35.22 -24.91
C VAL A 936 15.82 35.85 -24.09
N GLU A 937 16.83 35.07 -23.74
CA GLU A 937 17.98 35.50 -22.92
C GLU A 937 19.32 35.29 -23.64
N ASN A 938 20.24 36.25 -23.49
CA ASN A 938 21.61 36.20 -24.01
C ASN A 938 21.65 35.97 -25.52
N VAL A 939 21.36 37.02 -26.29
CA VAL A 939 21.24 36.99 -27.75
C VAL A 939 22.41 37.69 -28.41
N THR A 940 22.99 37.08 -29.44
CA THR A 940 23.94 37.73 -30.35
C THR A 940 23.48 37.51 -31.79
N ILE A 941 22.93 38.55 -32.42
CA ILE A 941 22.64 38.57 -33.86
C ILE A 941 23.67 39.47 -34.53
N HIS A 942 24.52 38.90 -35.37
CA HIS A 942 25.52 39.64 -36.13
C HIS A 942 25.19 39.54 -37.63
N ALA A 943 24.43 40.51 -38.13
CA ALA A 943 23.91 40.58 -39.48
C ALA A 943 24.19 41.94 -40.17
N PRO A 944 25.47 42.39 -40.30
CA PRO A 944 25.80 43.66 -40.94
C PRO A 944 25.20 43.79 -42.34
N GLY A 945 24.76 45.00 -42.72
CA GLY A 945 24.09 45.27 -43.99
C GLY A 945 22.68 44.71 -44.14
N MET A 946 22.26 43.78 -43.26
CA MET A 946 20.92 43.21 -43.30
C MET A 946 19.90 44.18 -42.71
N TYR A 947 18.62 43.91 -42.98
CA TYR A 947 17.51 44.74 -42.55
C TYR A 947 16.48 43.94 -41.72
N ARG A 948 15.66 44.65 -40.92
CA ARG A 948 14.53 44.08 -40.16
C ARG A 948 14.96 43.01 -39.16
N ILE A 949 15.70 43.47 -38.15
CA ILE A 949 16.38 42.63 -37.17
C ILE A 949 15.83 42.87 -35.77
N GLY A 950 15.24 41.84 -35.17
CA GLY A 950 14.62 41.89 -33.84
C GLY A 950 15.35 41.02 -32.83
N GLY A 951 15.29 41.34 -31.54
CA GLY A 951 15.67 40.39 -30.51
C GLY A 951 14.71 39.19 -30.43
N LEU A 952 13.40 39.43 -30.51
CA LEU A 952 12.37 38.37 -30.57
C LEU A 952 12.00 38.03 -32.02
N VAL A 953 11.56 39.04 -32.81
CA VAL A 953 11.02 38.86 -34.17
C VAL A 953 11.62 39.85 -35.17
N GLY A 954 12.15 39.36 -36.29
CA GLY A 954 12.74 40.22 -37.34
C GLY A 954 11.72 41.14 -37.99
N VAL A 955 10.68 40.56 -38.60
CA VAL A 955 9.51 41.29 -39.12
C VAL A 955 8.20 40.62 -38.73
N TRP A 956 7.19 41.42 -38.38
CA TRP A 956 5.79 41.03 -38.37
C TRP A 956 5.11 41.65 -39.59
N THR A 957 4.62 40.83 -40.54
CA THR A 957 3.98 41.33 -41.76
C THR A 957 2.95 40.36 -42.33
N ASN A 958 2.22 40.80 -43.35
CA ASN A 958 1.06 40.07 -43.87
C ASN A 958 1.44 38.94 -44.81
N THR A 959 0.58 37.93 -44.83
CA THR A 959 0.46 36.97 -45.91
C THR A 959 -0.81 37.29 -46.72
N SER A 960 -1.03 36.63 -47.86
CA SER A 960 -2.16 36.91 -48.77
C SER A 960 -3.55 36.44 -48.28
N ARG A 961 -3.71 36.15 -46.98
CA ARG A 961 -4.89 35.45 -46.41
C ARG A 961 -5.34 36.04 -45.06
N GLN A 962 -5.73 37.31 -45.08
CA GLN A 962 -6.06 38.08 -43.86
C GLN A 962 -7.55 37.96 -43.47
N ASN A 963 -7.85 37.92 -42.16
CA ASN A 963 -9.18 38.25 -41.60
C ASN A 963 -9.15 38.50 -40.07
N ALA A 964 -8.28 37.82 -39.31
CA ALA A 964 -8.23 37.88 -37.85
C ALA A 964 -7.26 38.95 -37.31
N THR A 965 -7.39 39.29 -36.02
CA THR A 965 -6.41 40.04 -35.21
C THR A 965 -5.58 39.08 -34.38
N ALA A 966 -4.30 39.37 -34.19
CA ALA A 966 -3.40 38.56 -33.37
C ALA A 966 -2.76 39.33 -32.20
N THR A 967 -2.32 38.59 -31.18
CA THR A 967 -1.64 39.10 -29.98
C THR A 967 -0.20 38.62 -29.87
N VAL A 968 0.67 39.50 -29.38
CA VAL A 968 2.00 39.15 -28.84
C VAL A 968 2.04 39.61 -27.40
N GLU A 969 2.03 38.71 -26.43
CA GLU A 969 1.84 39.11 -25.03
C GLU A 969 2.71 38.41 -23.99
N ASN A 970 2.96 39.10 -22.87
CA ASN A 970 3.79 38.67 -21.75
C ASN A 970 5.25 38.29 -22.11
N CYS A 971 5.67 38.53 -23.35
CA CYS A 971 6.98 38.12 -23.86
C CYS A 971 8.12 39.05 -23.43
N SER A 972 9.36 38.55 -23.40
CA SER A 972 10.53 39.38 -23.10
C SER A 972 11.78 39.06 -23.93
N VAL A 973 12.67 40.05 -24.06
CA VAL A 973 14.04 39.86 -24.54
C VAL A 973 15.02 40.49 -23.55
N LYS A 974 16.06 39.75 -23.17
CA LYS A 974 17.05 40.17 -22.20
C LYS A 974 18.48 39.90 -22.68
N ASP A 975 19.37 40.86 -22.42
CA ASP A 975 20.80 40.78 -22.69
C ASP A 975 21.09 40.47 -24.17
N ALA A 976 20.63 41.36 -25.07
CA ALA A 976 20.68 41.16 -26.51
C ALA A 976 21.63 42.13 -27.23
N THR A 977 22.57 41.59 -28.00
CA THR A 977 23.49 42.32 -28.87
C THR A 977 23.10 42.12 -30.34
N LEU A 978 22.76 43.22 -31.03
CA LEU A 978 22.23 43.21 -32.39
C LEU A 978 23.11 44.09 -33.30
N THR A 979 23.78 43.50 -34.29
CA THR A 979 24.55 44.25 -35.31
C THR A 979 23.87 44.15 -36.68
N ALA A 980 23.46 45.25 -37.32
CA ALA A 980 22.87 45.21 -38.66
C ALA A 980 22.83 46.55 -39.42
N GLY A 981 22.31 46.55 -40.65
CA GLY A 981 22.20 47.75 -41.49
C GLY A 981 21.00 48.63 -41.16
N TYR A 982 19.77 48.10 -41.19
CA TYR A 982 18.52 48.87 -41.12
C TYR A 982 17.40 48.19 -40.30
N ALA A 983 16.48 48.99 -39.75
CA ALA A 983 15.31 48.55 -38.97
C ALA A 983 15.61 47.54 -37.84
N ILE A 984 16.22 48.02 -36.75
CA ILE A 984 16.68 47.18 -35.63
C ILE A 984 15.88 47.49 -34.35
N GLY A 985 15.41 46.45 -33.65
CA GLY A 985 14.75 46.61 -32.36
C GLY A 985 15.03 45.47 -31.37
N GLY A 986 15.20 45.79 -30.08
CA GLY A 986 15.44 44.78 -29.04
C GLY A 986 14.30 43.78 -28.87
N PHE A 987 13.07 44.17 -29.20
CA PHE A 987 11.92 43.28 -29.29
C PHE A 987 11.65 42.90 -30.75
N MET A 988 11.42 43.88 -31.63
CA MET A 988 11.08 43.64 -33.04
C MET A 988 11.78 44.59 -34.01
N GLY A 989 12.34 44.07 -35.10
CA GLY A 989 12.95 44.90 -36.15
C GLY A 989 11.91 45.74 -36.90
N THR A 990 10.81 45.13 -37.29
CA THR A 990 9.72 45.81 -38.01
C THR A 990 8.35 45.21 -37.71
N ILE A 991 7.35 46.06 -37.49
CA ILE A 991 5.95 45.72 -37.28
C ILE A 991 5.14 46.38 -38.39
N GLN A 992 4.85 45.65 -39.46
CA GLN A 992 4.05 46.09 -40.61
C GLN A 992 2.92 45.11 -40.96
N PRO A 993 2.03 44.74 -40.02
CA PRO A 993 0.74 44.16 -40.36
C PRO A 993 -0.17 45.20 -41.05
N GLN A 994 -1.09 44.69 -41.87
CA GLN A 994 -2.21 45.44 -42.42
C GLN A 994 -3.31 45.39 -41.36
N LYS A 995 -3.94 46.53 -41.09
CA LYS A 995 -5.02 46.62 -40.12
C LYS A 995 -6.13 45.58 -40.45
N PRO A 996 -6.42 44.59 -39.59
CA PRO A 996 -7.50 43.65 -39.83
C PRO A 996 -8.87 44.33 -39.79
N ALA A 997 -9.86 43.74 -40.46
CA ALA A 997 -11.24 44.26 -40.42
C ALA A 997 -11.83 44.24 -39.00
N ALA A 998 -11.37 43.33 -38.14
CA ALA A 998 -11.85 43.15 -36.77
C ALA A 998 -11.23 44.09 -35.72
N GLY A 999 -10.13 44.79 -36.00
CA GLY A 999 -9.47 45.62 -34.97
C GLY A 999 -8.04 46.06 -35.32
N TYR A 1000 -7.15 45.97 -34.34
CA TYR A 1000 -5.70 46.07 -34.52
C TYR A 1000 -5.06 44.81 -33.92
N ASN A 1001 -3.90 44.41 -34.45
CA ASN A 1001 -3.03 43.49 -33.74
C ASN A 1001 -2.46 44.18 -32.51
N THR A 1002 -2.21 43.44 -31.43
CA THR A 1002 -1.81 44.01 -30.14
C THR A 1002 -0.52 43.37 -29.59
N ILE A 1003 0.41 44.19 -29.10
CA ILE A 1003 1.54 43.78 -28.26
C ILE A 1003 1.24 44.20 -26.83
N ARG A 1004 1.28 43.28 -25.85
CA ARG A 1004 0.78 43.53 -24.48
C ARG A 1004 1.70 42.99 -23.39
N ASN A 1005 1.97 43.78 -22.35
CA ASN A 1005 2.81 43.41 -21.20
C ASN A 1005 4.25 42.97 -21.59
N CYS A 1006 4.73 43.31 -22.79
CA CYS A 1006 6.02 42.84 -23.29
C CYS A 1006 7.18 43.72 -22.82
N SER A 1007 8.38 43.15 -22.68
CA SER A 1007 9.53 43.86 -22.10
C SER A 1007 10.85 43.62 -22.84
N VAL A 1008 11.77 44.58 -22.72
CA VAL A 1008 13.17 44.41 -23.12
C VAL A 1008 14.12 44.90 -22.03
N GLU A 1009 15.25 44.22 -21.83
CA GLU A 1009 16.29 44.60 -20.88
C GLU A 1009 17.69 44.46 -21.50
N ASN A 1010 18.57 45.45 -21.26
CA ASN A 1010 19.99 45.42 -21.66
C ASN A 1010 20.22 45.16 -23.17
N ILE A 1011 19.62 45.99 -24.02
CA ILE A 1011 19.70 45.86 -25.49
C ILE A 1011 20.83 46.72 -26.06
N SER A 1012 21.81 46.11 -26.73
CA SER A 1012 22.91 46.80 -27.42
C SER A 1012 22.79 46.68 -28.93
N ILE A 1013 22.40 47.76 -29.60
CA ILE A 1013 22.30 47.84 -31.07
C ILE A 1013 23.57 48.47 -31.64
N THR A 1014 24.10 47.90 -32.73
CA THR A 1014 25.20 48.48 -33.52
C THR A 1014 24.78 48.52 -34.99
N HIS A 1015 24.71 49.72 -35.56
CA HIS A 1015 24.53 49.89 -36.99
C HIS A 1015 25.86 49.68 -37.71
N LYS A 1016 25.88 48.78 -38.70
CA LYS A 1016 27.05 48.43 -39.51
C LYS A 1016 26.66 48.05 -40.94
N ASP A 1017 27.43 48.52 -41.91
CA ASP A 1017 27.20 48.44 -43.36
C ASP A 1017 25.80 48.98 -43.76
N GLN A 1018 25.42 50.15 -43.22
CA GLN A 1018 24.07 50.73 -43.28
C GLN A 1018 23.44 50.89 -44.68
N TYR A 1019 22.10 50.73 -44.73
CA TYR A 1019 21.28 51.00 -45.92
C TYR A 1019 20.62 52.38 -45.84
N CYS A 1020 21.17 53.37 -46.53
CA CYS A 1020 20.62 54.72 -46.63
C CYS A 1020 19.76 54.89 -47.90
N TRP A 1021 18.47 55.20 -47.73
CA TRP A 1021 17.52 55.36 -48.85
C TRP A 1021 17.83 56.57 -49.77
N GLY A 1022 18.70 57.48 -49.35
CA GLY A 1022 19.16 58.60 -50.16
C GLY A 1022 20.07 58.19 -51.32
N ASP A 1023 20.66 57.00 -51.25
CA ASP A 1023 21.66 56.51 -52.22
C ASP A 1023 21.03 55.57 -53.28
N ASP A 1024 19.74 55.22 -53.13
CA ASP A 1024 18.92 54.62 -54.19
C ASP A 1024 18.47 55.72 -55.18
N PRO A 1025 18.90 55.70 -56.46
CA PRO A 1025 18.52 56.72 -57.44
C PRO A 1025 17.02 56.77 -57.76
N ASN A 1026 16.22 55.76 -57.36
CA ASN A 1026 14.77 55.78 -57.49
C ASN A 1026 14.08 56.55 -56.34
N TYR A 1027 14.69 56.59 -55.15
CA TYR A 1027 14.12 57.19 -53.93
C TYR A 1027 14.68 58.58 -53.62
N ALA A 1028 15.90 58.89 -54.04
CA ALA A 1028 16.51 60.22 -53.90
C ALA A 1028 15.64 61.39 -54.42
N ALA A 1029 14.78 61.12 -55.41
CA ALA A 1029 13.84 62.09 -55.98
C ALA A 1029 12.62 62.41 -55.10
N TYR A 1030 12.28 61.56 -54.12
CA TYR A 1030 11.07 61.72 -53.29
C TYR A 1030 11.33 62.47 -51.97
N TYR A 1031 12.55 62.45 -51.44
CA TYR A 1031 12.90 63.04 -50.14
C TYR A 1031 14.15 63.95 -50.15
N PRO A 1032 14.33 64.85 -51.15
CA PRO A 1032 15.59 65.56 -51.39
C PRO A 1032 16.01 66.54 -50.27
N GLU A 1033 15.08 66.97 -49.41
CA GLU A 1033 15.36 67.93 -48.33
C GLU A 1033 15.73 67.28 -46.98
N THR A 1034 15.65 65.94 -46.87
CA THR A 1034 15.78 65.25 -45.56
C THR A 1034 17.18 64.75 -45.21
N GLY A 1035 18.09 64.64 -46.18
CA GLY A 1035 19.50 64.31 -45.96
C GLY A 1035 19.76 62.89 -45.46
N HIS A 1036 19.63 61.89 -46.35
CA HIS A 1036 19.90 60.46 -46.12
C HIS A 1036 19.13 59.85 -44.93
N TYR A 1037 17.91 59.38 -45.20
CA TYR A 1037 17.14 58.51 -44.28
C TYR A 1037 17.85 57.15 -44.16
N CYS A 1038 18.50 56.88 -43.02
CA CYS A 1038 19.28 55.65 -42.78
C CYS A 1038 18.78 54.78 -41.61
N TYR A 1039 17.91 55.29 -40.72
CA TYR A 1039 17.62 54.65 -39.44
C TYR A 1039 16.14 54.67 -39.02
N SER A 1040 15.58 53.49 -38.83
CA SER A 1040 14.30 53.27 -38.14
C SER A 1040 14.53 52.22 -37.05
N SER A 1041 15.29 52.58 -35.99
CA SER A 1041 15.77 51.66 -34.95
C SER A 1041 15.60 52.23 -33.54
N ALA A 1042 15.27 51.39 -32.56
CA ALA A 1042 15.13 51.80 -31.15
C ALA A 1042 15.22 50.60 -30.18
N PRO A 1043 15.39 50.81 -28.86
CA PRO A 1043 15.53 49.71 -27.89
C PRO A 1043 14.41 48.65 -27.90
N PHE A 1044 13.15 49.01 -28.20
CA PHE A 1044 12.05 48.04 -28.27
C PHE A 1044 11.70 47.67 -29.71
N ALA A 1045 11.25 48.61 -30.56
CA ALA A 1045 10.93 48.30 -31.95
C ALA A 1045 11.39 49.35 -32.96
N GLY A 1046 11.87 48.90 -34.11
CA GLY A 1046 12.48 49.75 -35.14
C GLY A 1046 11.48 50.53 -36.00
N ASP A 1047 10.74 49.82 -36.86
CA ASP A 1047 9.72 50.37 -37.77
C ASP A 1047 8.34 49.85 -37.35
N VAL A 1048 7.36 50.73 -37.11
CA VAL A 1048 6.12 50.39 -36.39
C VAL A 1048 4.88 50.96 -37.05
N ASN A 1049 3.98 50.09 -37.52
CA ASN A 1049 2.79 50.44 -38.27
C ASN A 1049 1.57 49.60 -37.85
N ASN A 1050 0.39 50.24 -37.73
CA ASN A 1050 -0.94 49.60 -37.57
C ASN A 1050 -1.11 48.61 -36.39
N VAL A 1051 -0.31 48.74 -35.34
CA VAL A 1051 -0.32 47.89 -34.14
C VAL A 1051 -0.77 48.69 -32.91
N ASN A 1052 -1.36 48.02 -31.92
CA ASN A 1052 -1.66 48.54 -30.59
C ASN A 1052 -0.57 48.04 -29.61
N LEU A 1053 0.11 48.92 -28.88
CA LEU A 1053 1.04 48.54 -27.80
C LEU A 1053 0.40 48.87 -26.46
N GLU A 1054 0.44 47.95 -25.51
CA GLU A 1054 -0.10 48.11 -24.16
C GLU A 1054 0.93 47.66 -23.12
N LYS A 1055 1.22 48.51 -22.13
CA LYS A 1055 2.05 48.19 -20.95
C LYS A 1055 3.43 47.62 -21.31
N CYS A 1056 3.98 48.04 -22.43
CA CYS A 1056 5.28 47.57 -22.90
C CYS A 1056 6.42 48.37 -22.24
N THR A 1057 7.54 47.71 -21.90
CA THR A 1057 8.59 48.31 -21.07
C THR A 1057 10.00 48.16 -21.64
N VAL A 1058 10.88 49.10 -21.30
CA VAL A 1058 12.32 49.06 -21.56
C VAL A 1058 13.06 49.25 -20.24
N GLY A 1059 13.96 48.33 -19.92
CA GLY A 1059 14.76 48.33 -18.70
C GLY A 1059 16.27 48.18 -18.95
N GLY A 1060 17.04 48.31 -17.87
CA GLY A 1060 18.48 48.09 -17.90
C GLY A 1060 19.24 49.11 -18.76
N SER A 1061 20.42 48.70 -19.25
CA SER A 1061 21.29 49.56 -20.08
C SER A 1061 21.08 49.28 -21.56
N CYS A 1062 20.21 50.08 -22.20
CA CYS A 1062 20.03 50.02 -23.64
C CYS A 1062 20.94 51.03 -24.36
N THR A 1063 21.63 50.58 -25.41
CA THR A 1063 22.58 51.39 -26.19
C THR A 1063 22.35 51.24 -27.69
N ILE A 1064 22.64 52.29 -28.47
CA ILE A 1064 22.71 52.24 -29.93
C ILE A 1064 24.02 52.91 -30.34
N ALA A 1065 24.78 52.27 -31.23
CA ALA A 1065 26.02 52.77 -31.82
C ALA A 1065 25.95 52.78 -33.35
N ASP A 1066 26.67 53.72 -33.97
CA ASP A 1066 26.95 53.77 -35.41
C ASP A 1066 28.42 53.38 -35.60
N ALA A 1067 28.68 52.24 -36.24
CA ALA A 1067 30.03 51.72 -36.47
C ALA A 1067 30.63 52.18 -37.81
N ASP A 1068 29.79 52.65 -38.74
CA ASP A 1068 30.21 53.12 -40.07
C ASP A 1068 30.62 54.61 -40.03
N GLY A 1069 30.11 55.34 -39.03
CA GLY A 1069 30.47 56.73 -38.74
C GLY A 1069 29.72 57.76 -39.58
N HIS A 1070 28.56 57.40 -40.14
CA HIS A 1070 27.70 58.33 -40.89
C HIS A 1070 27.22 59.51 -40.04
N ASN A 1071 27.14 59.37 -38.71
CA ASN A 1071 26.76 60.40 -37.73
C ASN A 1071 25.39 61.06 -37.96
N THR A 1072 24.56 60.53 -38.86
CA THR A 1072 23.21 61.00 -39.19
C THR A 1072 22.15 60.58 -38.17
N TYR A 1073 22.44 60.77 -36.88
CA TYR A 1073 21.44 60.73 -35.80
C TYR A 1073 20.49 61.95 -35.90
N MET A 1074 19.74 62.03 -36.99
CA MET A 1074 18.74 63.07 -37.24
C MET A 1074 17.66 63.01 -36.16
N SER A 1075 17.38 64.15 -35.53
CA SER A 1075 16.54 64.28 -34.33
C SER A 1075 15.03 64.12 -34.57
N ALA A 1076 14.62 63.38 -35.61
CA ALA A 1076 13.23 63.23 -36.01
C ALA A 1076 12.50 62.13 -35.22
N THR A 1077 13.05 60.91 -35.17
CA THR A 1077 12.48 59.75 -34.46
C THR A 1077 12.38 59.98 -32.94
N TRP A 1078 13.41 60.60 -32.36
CA TRP A 1078 13.61 60.75 -30.92
C TRP A 1078 12.64 61.68 -30.17
N THR A 1079 11.66 62.28 -30.85
CA THR A 1079 10.78 63.33 -30.26
C THR A 1079 9.36 62.88 -29.93
N LYS A 1080 8.94 61.66 -30.30
CA LYS A 1080 7.59 61.13 -29.97
C LYS A 1080 7.60 60.00 -28.94
N LEU A 1081 8.48 58.99 -29.06
CA LEU A 1081 8.70 57.94 -28.03
C LEU A 1081 10.16 57.44 -28.07
N PRO A 1082 10.91 57.40 -26.95
CA PRO A 1082 12.34 57.07 -26.96
C PRO A 1082 12.67 55.57 -27.10
N TYR A 1083 11.65 54.71 -27.19
CA TYR A 1083 11.78 53.25 -27.30
C TYR A 1083 11.22 52.66 -28.62
N MET A 1084 10.56 53.50 -29.42
CA MET A 1084 10.11 53.20 -30.79
C MET A 1084 10.99 53.98 -31.78
N GLY A 1085 11.27 53.42 -32.95
CA GLY A 1085 11.94 54.16 -34.03
C GLY A 1085 10.93 54.94 -34.88
N GLU A 1086 10.72 54.51 -36.12
CA GLU A 1086 9.74 55.11 -37.02
C GLU A 1086 8.33 54.59 -36.69
N VAL A 1087 7.36 55.50 -36.54
CA VAL A 1087 5.96 55.14 -36.22
C VAL A 1087 4.99 55.73 -37.25
N GLY A 1088 4.21 54.86 -37.89
CA GLY A 1088 3.33 55.22 -39.00
C GLY A 1088 1.94 54.58 -38.97
N GLY A 1089 1.15 54.91 -40.00
CA GLY A 1089 -0.18 54.35 -40.22
C GLY A 1089 -1.18 54.70 -39.12
N ASN A 1090 -1.79 53.67 -38.52
CA ASN A 1090 -2.80 53.80 -37.45
C ASN A 1090 -2.34 53.19 -36.11
N ALA A 1091 -1.05 53.29 -35.79
CA ALA A 1091 -0.53 52.76 -34.52
C ALA A 1091 -1.20 53.42 -33.29
N CYS A 1092 -1.31 52.66 -32.20
CA CYS A 1092 -1.90 53.05 -30.92
C CYS A 1092 -0.98 52.57 -29.79
N ILE A 1093 -0.73 53.40 -28.78
CA ILE A 1093 0.21 53.08 -27.69
C ILE A 1093 -0.42 53.55 -26.37
N ASP A 1094 -0.66 52.60 -25.46
CA ASP A 1094 -1.43 52.74 -24.22
C ASP A 1094 -2.75 53.50 -24.39
N GLY A 1095 -3.49 53.16 -25.47
CA GLY A 1095 -4.77 53.79 -25.83
C GLY A 1095 -4.66 55.13 -26.57
N VAL A 1096 -3.45 55.69 -26.72
CA VAL A 1096 -3.21 56.93 -27.46
C VAL A 1096 -2.91 56.62 -28.92
N LYS A 1097 -3.75 57.09 -29.85
CA LYS A 1097 -3.47 56.96 -31.29
C LYS A 1097 -2.29 57.86 -31.68
N VAL A 1098 -1.22 57.26 -32.22
CA VAL A 1098 -0.08 57.99 -32.77
C VAL A 1098 -0.41 58.42 -34.20
N SER A 1099 -1.17 59.50 -34.36
CA SER A 1099 -1.45 60.07 -35.68
C SER A 1099 -0.22 60.77 -36.27
N ALA A 1100 -0.02 60.58 -37.57
CA ALA A 1100 0.96 61.30 -38.37
C ALA A 1100 0.51 62.76 -38.61
N ASP A 1101 0.52 63.56 -37.55
CA ASP A 1101 0.28 65.01 -37.56
C ASP A 1101 1.56 65.75 -37.06
N PRO A 1102 2.06 66.79 -37.76
CA PRO A 1102 3.38 67.37 -37.50
C PRO A 1102 3.34 68.67 -36.68
N THR A 1103 2.76 68.64 -35.48
CA THR A 1103 2.88 69.78 -34.53
C THR A 1103 2.92 69.29 -33.07
N PRO A 1104 3.85 69.76 -32.23
CA PRO A 1104 3.83 69.47 -30.80
C PRO A 1104 2.80 70.35 -30.08
N ALA A 1105 1.97 69.73 -29.24
CA ALA A 1105 1.34 70.39 -28.10
C ALA A 1105 2.18 70.04 -26.86
N GLU A 1106 2.53 71.05 -26.06
CA GLU A 1106 3.48 70.91 -24.94
C GLU A 1106 2.92 70.01 -23.83
N GLY A 1107 3.79 69.24 -23.15
CA GLY A 1107 3.45 68.70 -21.81
C GLY A 1107 3.79 67.25 -21.45
N TYR A 1108 4.74 66.58 -22.10
CA TYR A 1108 5.23 65.28 -21.61
C TYR A 1108 6.77 65.20 -21.53
N PHE A 1109 7.24 64.63 -20.41
CA PHE A 1109 8.62 64.31 -20.02
C PHE A 1109 9.58 65.48 -19.72
N THR A 1110 10.10 65.47 -18.48
CA THR A 1110 11.30 66.20 -18.05
C THR A 1110 12.26 65.21 -17.41
N LYS A 1111 13.43 65.01 -18.06
CA LYS A 1111 14.66 64.35 -17.58
C LYS A 1111 14.52 63.13 -16.64
#